data_AF-A0A7V5T6T2-F1
#
_entry.id   AF-A0A7V5T6T2-F1
#
_cell.length_a   1.000
_cell.length_b   1.000
_cell.length_c   1.000
_cell.angle_alpha   90.00
_cell.angle_beta   90.00
_cell.angle_gamma   90.00
#
_symmetry.space_group_name_H-M   'P 1'
#
loop_
_entity.id
_entity.type
_entity.pdbx_description
1 polymer ?
#
loop_
_entity_poly.entity_id
_entity_poly.type
_entity_poly.pdbx_seq_one_letter_code
_entity_poly.pdbx_strand_id
1 'polypeptide(L)'
;MRRWVCAIVAIFVLSLRGDRALPEGAEVVGRSISRLIRQRAHLRESPRIPVRDPIRSESASEFVWALHLPRALSVDIEMGSGVRRLFESRELIPLSLAVADFDEDGRVDAVVGFLAPWGGTLVLPFGGSFVRGEDRLRARAVDIPIEPRALQAGDFDGDGHADIAIADGLAARALVFLGDGRGHFAVPREITLPIVPRLLASAPRVGPPLRPAMHALLRVPVDLFAIGELEGRWGVVRVRELAVADVGALPVPPAWHAASAVTTDWDDDARADLLVVGGDRLLIFSDLARERLTSPEILSLGIFVRALAVGDFDGDRRADLALLDDSGRRVDILWNASLETTPIALSEVAQALASAHLDTDGAADLVILAAHAARLDLWPGKRLRHMRRADALAYGAQGISIPLAVGCAPVTAQALSLSGAGVDDLLITSRGTSTGSCPSAFHLATAQANELVVTTTSDDGPGSLRQALEEANASSGPDIIRFRIPTSDPGFFAGAFFIRLRSPLPEIRGGGVTLDGASQIAFTGATNGDRPVIVLTGEIGGTISGLVLASDRNAVRRLILSRFIGADQAAIVIRGGAENVVEGCLIGTNVTGGGPAGNTTGVLLIEGARENRIGGASAEARNVISASTTGILLRGATTTGNLILGNFIGTTADGEAPLANVDGVRIEGGANGNRVGAPGAGNVIAASVGNGLWIRAPGSADRNIVQANRIGVSLSGAPLGNRVTGIAISSGSENVIGGTEVGEGNLIAHQRGVGIQISGASRGNRILGNTIWNNGELGIDLRGDGPTANDPGDADAGPNDLQNFPVIVTAVQRPNRLVFTGILDTRAGDVRVEFFANSACHASGFGEGERFLGAITVRATGDASNPAAFTATLPVTAFGQFVTATATDAEGNTSEFSACVPVNAAPIAEAGPDRLVDEGTEVVLDGTASRDPDGDPITFRWRQVSGPAVTLSDPTSPQPRFVVPIVDPAVPPPVRLTFELIVSDGRVESDPDLVVITVNRRPIADAGSDQKV
;
A
#
# COMPACT_ATOMS: atom_id res chain seq x y z
N MET A 1 18.85 -18.61 60.06
CA MET A 1 18.38 -19.17 61.36
C MET A 1 16.86 -19.35 61.30
N ARG A 2 16.30 -20.33 62.05
CA ARG A 2 14.92 -20.46 62.62
C ARG A 2 13.78 -19.61 61.98
N ARG A 3 12.62 -20.16 61.59
CA ARG A 3 12.00 -21.51 61.70
C ARG A 3 11.12 -21.74 60.44
N TRP A 4 11.29 -22.82 59.65
CA TRP A 4 10.77 -24.20 59.85
C TRP A 4 9.24 -24.33 59.65
N VAL A 5 8.63 -25.36 59.04
CA VAL A 5 9.02 -26.51 58.14
C VAL A 5 7.67 -27.19 57.72
N CYS A 6 7.40 -28.07 56.73
CA CYS A 6 8.01 -29.03 55.77
C CYS A 6 6.97 -29.22 54.59
N ALA A 7 7.07 -30.03 53.51
CA ALA A 7 8.11 -30.83 52.82
C ALA A 7 7.60 -31.33 51.43
N ILE A 8 8.53 -31.62 50.50
CA ILE A 8 8.75 -32.89 49.73
C ILE A 8 7.51 -33.82 49.53
N VAL A 9 7.12 -34.30 48.34
CA VAL A 9 7.87 -35.08 47.32
C VAL A 9 7.46 -34.72 45.88
N ALA A 10 8.42 -34.78 44.94
CA ALA A 10 8.16 -34.89 43.51
C ALA A 10 8.74 -36.21 42.96
N ILE A 11 8.13 -36.77 41.91
CA ILE A 11 8.72 -37.77 41.00
C ILE A 11 8.04 -37.64 39.62
N PHE A 12 8.79 -37.96 38.57
CA PHE A 12 8.47 -37.72 37.16
C PHE A 12 8.53 -39.07 36.39
N VAL A 13 8.62 -39.04 35.05
CA VAL A 13 9.19 -40.08 34.14
C VAL A 13 8.22 -41.07 33.46
N LEU A 14 8.42 -41.21 32.12
CA LEU A 14 7.90 -42.20 31.14
C LEU A 14 6.35 -42.30 31.00
N SER A 15 5.71 -42.09 29.85
CA SER A 15 6.06 -42.20 28.41
C SER A 15 6.35 -43.61 27.90
N LEU A 16 5.45 -44.16 27.06
CA LEU A 16 5.78 -44.84 25.80
C LEU A 16 4.54 -45.10 24.93
N ARG A 17 4.77 -45.32 23.62
CA ARG A 17 3.74 -45.70 22.62
C ARG A 17 3.32 -47.16 22.76
N GLY A 18 2.14 -47.50 22.22
CA GLY A 18 1.74 -48.90 22.01
C GLY A 18 0.46 -49.04 21.19
N ASP A 19 0.59 -49.21 19.88
CA ASP A 19 -0.54 -49.48 18.99
C ASP A 19 -1.13 -50.89 19.24
N ARG A 20 -2.47 -50.99 19.18
CA ARG A 20 -3.18 -52.09 18.49
C ARG A 20 -4.68 -51.81 18.38
N ALA A 21 -5.28 -52.33 17.31
CA ALA A 21 -6.66 -52.09 16.95
C ALA A 21 -7.64 -53.14 17.55
N LEU A 22 -8.91 -52.73 17.62
CA LEU A 22 -10.15 -53.45 17.23
C LEU A 22 -10.20 -54.99 17.39
N PRO A 23 -11.32 -55.54 17.92
CA PRO A 23 -12.50 -55.69 17.06
C PRO A 23 -13.86 -55.37 17.72
N GLU A 24 -14.91 -55.62 16.95
CA GLU A 24 -16.30 -55.19 17.09
C GLU A 24 -17.15 -56.04 18.06
N GLY A 25 -18.31 -55.50 18.45
CA GLY A 25 -19.57 -56.24 18.30
C GLY A 25 -20.12 -57.05 19.47
N ALA A 26 -21.12 -56.48 20.17
CA ALA A 26 -22.37 -57.16 20.53
C ALA A 26 -23.44 -56.15 20.98
N GLU A 27 -24.71 -56.41 20.64
CA GLU A 27 -25.88 -55.64 21.08
C GLU A 27 -26.37 -56.09 22.47
N VAL A 28 -27.29 -55.33 23.08
CA VAL A 28 -28.66 -55.76 23.52
C VAL A 28 -29.16 -54.88 24.67
N VAL A 29 -30.29 -54.17 24.42
CA VAL A 29 -31.41 -53.78 25.33
C VAL A 29 -31.08 -53.20 26.74
N GLY A 30 -31.69 -52.11 27.23
CA GLY A 30 -32.83 -51.33 26.74
C GLY A 30 -33.97 -51.25 27.79
N ARG A 31 -34.50 -50.04 28.04
CA ARG A 31 -35.44 -49.66 29.13
C ARG A 31 -34.74 -49.60 30.50
N SER A 32 -34.57 -48.44 31.15
CA SER A 32 -35.54 -47.41 31.56
C SER A 32 -36.42 -47.82 32.75
N ILE A 33 -36.16 -47.18 33.90
CA ILE A 33 -37.16 -46.67 34.84
C ILE A 33 -36.58 -45.40 35.48
N SER A 34 -37.41 -44.35 35.58
CA SER A 34 -37.01 -43.03 36.05
C SER A 34 -37.23 -42.85 37.57
N ARG A 35 -36.57 -41.82 38.13
CA ARG A 35 -37.10 -40.95 39.21
C ARG A 35 -37.03 -41.41 40.68
N LEU A 36 -35.84 -41.30 41.26
CA LEU A 36 -35.61 -40.97 42.69
C LEU A 36 -34.40 -40.00 42.77
N ILE A 37 -34.60 -38.70 42.55
CA ILE A 37 -34.89 -37.66 43.58
C ILE A 37 -33.67 -37.31 44.46
N ARG A 38 -33.01 -36.19 44.08
CA ARG A 38 -32.37 -35.12 44.89
C ARG A 38 -31.40 -35.55 46.03
N GLN A 39 -30.20 -34.97 46.19
CA GLN A 39 -29.95 -33.52 46.27
C GLN A 39 -28.48 -33.10 45.95
N ARG A 40 -28.33 -31.83 45.50
CA ARG A 40 -27.21 -30.90 45.75
C ARG A 40 -25.78 -31.32 45.36
N ALA A 41 -25.41 -30.92 44.14
CA ALA A 41 -24.17 -30.17 43.90
C ALA A 41 -24.43 -29.14 42.78
N HIS A 42 -24.83 -27.91 43.14
CA HIS A 42 -24.98 -26.83 42.16
C HIS A 42 -23.63 -26.14 41.93
N LEU A 43 -22.94 -26.51 40.86
CA LEU A 43 -22.15 -25.53 40.12
C LEU A 43 -23.13 -24.73 39.25
N ARG A 44 -22.97 -23.41 39.21
CA ARG A 44 -23.78 -22.52 38.37
C ARG A 44 -23.18 -22.51 36.97
N GLU A 45 -23.82 -23.20 36.03
CA GLU A 45 -23.79 -22.73 34.65
C GLU A 45 -24.48 -21.36 34.63
N SER A 46 -23.77 -20.32 34.20
CA SER A 46 -24.39 -19.02 33.92
C SER A 46 -25.38 -19.20 32.77
N PRO A 47 -26.63 -18.71 32.87
CA PRO A 47 -27.61 -18.88 31.82
C PRO A 47 -27.12 -18.18 30.55
N ARG A 48 -26.90 -18.95 29.49
CA ARG A 48 -26.80 -18.40 28.13
C ARG A 48 -28.12 -17.72 27.82
N ILE A 49 -28.13 -16.39 27.84
CA ILE A 49 -29.27 -15.61 27.38
C ILE A 49 -29.43 -15.95 25.88
N PRO A 50 -30.60 -16.40 25.42
CA PRO A 50 -30.83 -16.60 24.00
C PRO A 50 -30.61 -15.28 23.27
N VAL A 51 -29.80 -15.29 22.20
CA VAL A 51 -29.84 -14.22 21.20
C VAL A 51 -31.29 -14.19 20.69
N ARG A 52 -31.96 -13.04 20.85
CA ARG A 52 -33.33 -12.90 20.37
C ARG A 52 -33.31 -12.77 18.86
N ASP A 53 -34.17 -13.52 18.20
CA ASP A 53 -34.49 -13.32 16.78
C ASP A 53 -34.84 -11.85 16.49
N PRO A 54 -34.52 -11.34 15.28
CA PRO A 54 -34.65 -9.93 14.95
C PRO A 54 -36.10 -9.45 15.09
N ILE A 55 -36.26 -8.32 15.78
CA ILE A 55 -37.55 -7.63 15.90
C ILE A 55 -37.91 -7.05 14.54
N ARG A 56 -38.82 -7.71 13.81
CA ARG A 56 -39.48 -7.11 12.65
C ARG A 56 -40.31 -5.93 13.12
N SER A 57 -39.83 -4.72 12.87
CA SER A 57 -40.58 -3.49 13.11
C SER A 57 -41.54 -3.27 11.94
N GLU A 58 -42.81 -3.63 12.12
CA GLU A 58 -43.86 -3.51 11.10
C GLU A 58 -44.17 -2.05 10.68
N SER A 59 -43.53 -1.06 11.32
CA SER A 59 -43.64 0.36 10.98
C SER A 59 -42.31 1.01 10.56
N ALA A 60 -41.30 0.22 10.19
CA ALA A 60 -40.01 0.75 9.74
C ALA A 60 -40.06 1.22 8.28
N SER A 61 -39.34 2.30 7.97
CA SER A 61 -39.17 2.78 6.58
C SER A 61 -38.36 1.78 5.75
N GLU A 62 -38.60 1.76 4.44
CA GLU A 62 -37.98 0.86 3.44
C GLU A 62 -36.46 0.63 3.64
N PHE A 63 -35.69 1.71 3.80
CA PHE A 63 -34.26 1.71 4.18
C PHE A 63 -33.90 0.78 5.36
N VAL A 64 -34.73 0.72 6.40
CA VAL A 64 -34.50 -0.13 7.59
C VAL A 64 -34.79 -1.60 7.31
N TRP A 65 -35.64 -1.92 6.33
CA TRP A 65 -35.80 -3.31 5.87
C TRP A 65 -34.58 -3.79 5.08
N ALA A 66 -33.83 -2.86 4.47
CA ALA A 66 -32.56 -3.16 3.80
C ALA A 66 -31.35 -3.30 4.77
N LEU A 67 -31.51 -3.07 6.08
CA LEU A 67 -30.45 -3.34 7.07
C LEU A 67 -30.89 -4.41 8.07
N HIS A 68 -30.03 -5.39 8.32
CA HIS A 68 -30.21 -6.32 9.43
C HIS A 68 -29.83 -5.63 10.74
N LEU A 69 -30.75 -5.65 11.73
CA LEU A 69 -30.52 -5.04 13.03
C LEU A 69 -29.23 -5.57 13.68
N PRO A 70 -28.40 -4.70 14.30
CA PRO A 70 -27.04 -5.03 14.73
C PRO A 70 -26.96 -6.21 15.71
N ARG A 71 -26.57 -7.37 15.18
CA ARG A 71 -26.34 -8.58 15.98
C ARG A 71 -25.05 -8.43 16.80
N ALA A 72 -25.09 -8.86 18.05
CA ALA A 72 -23.88 -8.94 18.88
C ALA A 72 -23.06 -10.16 18.44
N LEU A 73 -21.84 -9.93 17.98
CA LEU A 73 -20.92 -10.98 17.57
C LEU A 73 -20.19 -11.55 18.79
N SER A 74 -20.04 -12.88 18.81
CA SER A 74 -19.09 -13.51 19.72
C SER A 74 -17.70 -13.50 19.11
N VAL A 75 -16.66 -13.36 19.94
CA VAL A 75 -15.27 -13.34 19.49
C VAL A 75 -14.56 -14.54 20.10
N ASP A 76 -14.13 -15.45 19.25
CA ASP A 76 -13.25 -16.55 19.63
C ASP A 76 -11.80 -16.04 19.64
N ILE A 77 -11.22 -16.09 20.83
CA ILE A 77 -10.06 -15.30 21.23
C ILE A 77 -8.81 -16.20 21.34
N GLU A 78 -7.81 -15.94 20.50
CA GLU A 78 -6.50 -16.60 20.53
C GLU A 78 -5.49 -15.74 21.30
N MET A 79 -5.45 -15.96 22.62
CA MET A 79 -4.68 -15.15 23.58
C MET A 79 -4.24 -15.99 24.79
N GLY A 80 -3.27 -15.45 25.56
CA GLY A 80 -2.95 -15.96 26.89
C GLY A 80 -4.12 -15.84 27.88
N SER A 81 -4.10 -16.64 28.95
CA SER A 81 -5.21 -16.75 29.90
C SER A 81 -5.58 -15.47 30.67
N GLY A 82 -4.81 -14.39 30.56
CA GLY A 82 -5.08 -13.08 31.18
C GLY A 82 -6.15 -12.30 30.41
N VAL A 83 -5.83 -11.86 29.20
CA VAL A 83 -6.73 -11.07 28.33
C VAL A 83 -8.06 -11.76 28.10
N ARG A 84 -8.03 -13.08 27.85
CA ARG A 84 -9.23 -13.90 27.73
C ARG A 84 -10.12 -13.82 28.97
N ARG A 85 -9.54 -13.84 30.18
CA ARG A 85 -10.31 -13.66 31.43
C ARG A 85 -10.84 -12.23 31.61
N LEU A 86 -10.18 -11.20 31.07
CA LEU A 86 -10.69 -9.82 31.08
C LEU A 86 -11.86 -9.62 30.11
N PHE A 87 -11.86 -10.30 28.97
CA PHE A 87 -13.02 -10.38 28.07
C PHE A 87 -14.18 -11.17 28.72
N GLU A 88 -13.87 -12.31 29.35
CA GLU A 88 -14.87 -13.13 30.06
C GLU A 88 -15.40 -12.43 31.34
N SER A 89 -14.60 -11.60 32.04
CA SER A 89 -15.02 -10.75 33.18
C SER A 89 -15.72 -9.45 32.76
N ARG A 90 -15.50 -9.00 31.52
CA ARG A 90 -16.13 -7.84 30.86
C ARG A 90 -15.62 -6.47 31.34
N GLU A 91 -14.36 -6.41 31.76
CA GLU A 91 -13.76 -5.20 32.37
C GLU A 91 -13.06 -4.27 31.37
N LEU A 92 -12.86 -4.70 30.13
CA LEU A 92 -12.26 -3.89 29.05
C LEU A 92 -13.25 -2.84 28.53
N ILE A 93 -12.76 -1.67 28.10
CA ILE A 93 -13.59 -0.60 27.51
C ILE A 93 -12.98 -0.16 26.17
N PRO A 94 -13.69 -0.22 25.03
CA PRO A 94 -13.14 0.22 23.75
C PRO A 94 -12.93 1.74 23.75
N LEU A 95 -11.90 2.19 23.03
CA LEU A 95 -11.49 3.59 22.89
C LEU A 95 -11.38 4.01 21.43
N SER A 96 -10.81 3.16 20.57
CA SER A 96 -10.45 3.47 19.18
C SER A 96 -10.62 2.25 18.26
N LEU A 97 -10.77 2.51 16.95
CA LEU A 97 -11.05 1.51 15.91
C LEU A 97 -10.50 1.97 14.55
N ALA A 98 -9.67 1.16 13.91
CA ALA A 98 -9.23 1.32 12.52
C ALA A 98 -9.36 -0.03 11.78
N VAL A 99 -9.14 -0.02 10.45
CA VAL A 99 -9.47 -1.13 9.54
C VAL A 99 -8.38 -1.29 8.47
N ALA A 100 -7.97 -2.54 8.16
CA ALA A 100 -6.97 -2.86 7.13
C ALA A 100 -7.04 -4.33 6.69
N ASP A 101 -6.40 -4.70 5.58
CA ASP A 101 -6.10 -6.10 5.18
C ASP A 101 -4.79 -6.54 5.88
N PHE A 102 -4.86 -6.97 7.15
CA PHE A 102 -3.68 -7.32 7.95
C PHE A 102 -3.18 -8.76 7.70
N ASP A 103 -4.04 -9.68 7.23
CA ASP A 103 -3.67 -11.05 6.87
C ASP A 103 -3.58 -11.34 5.36
N GLU A 104 -3.74 -10.31 4.54
CA GLU A 104 -3.53 -10.28 3.08
C GLU A 104 -4.47 -11.14 2.23
N ASP A 105 -5.61 -11.60 2.79
CA ASP A 105 -6.63 -12.39 2.06
C ASP A 105 -7.42 -11.55 1.03
N GLY A 106 -7.33 -10.22 1.09
CA GLY A 106 -8.02 -9.28 0.20
C GLY A 106 -9.40 -8.85 0.69
N ARG A 107 -9.69 -9.03 1.99
CA ARG A 107 -10.86 -8.49 2.70
C ARG A 107 -10.40 -7.45 3.73
N VAL A 108 -11.35 -6.91 4.49
CA VAL A 108 -11.06 -5.89 5.49
C VAL A 108 -11.20 -6.47 6.90
N ASP A 109 -10.09 -6.45 7.63
CA ASP A 109 -10.00 -6.73 9.07
C ASP A 109 -10.28 -5.47 9.89
N ALA A 110 -10.30 -5.63 11.22
CA ALA A 110 -10.33 -4.51 12.15
C ALA A 110 -9.21 -4.59 13.20
N VAL A 111 -8.86 -3.43 13.74
CA VAL A 111 -8.05 -3.28 14.95
C VAL A 111 -8.79 -2.37 15.93
N VAL A 112 -8.96 -2.83 17.18
CA VAL A 112 -9.68 -2.10 18.23
C VAL A 112 -8.79 -1.91 19.45
N GLY A 113 -8.61 -0.65 19.84
CA GLY A 113 -7.96 -0.29 21.08
C GLY A 113 -8.92 -0.37 22.27
N PHE A 114 -8.60 -1.20 23.25
CA PHE A 114 -9.32 -1.26 24.53
C PHE A 114 -8.45 -0.75 25.69
N LEU A 115 -9.07 -0.03 26.63
CA LEU A 115 -8.54 0.25 27.96
C LEU A 115 -8.49 -1.05 28.78
N ALA A 116 -7.38 -1.28 29.48
CA ALA A 116 -7.18 -2.44 30.35
C ALA A 116 -6.53 -2.05 31.69
N PRO A 117 -6.62 -2.87 32.76
CA PRO A 117 -6.06 -2.53 34.09
C PRO A 117 -4.54 -2.28 34.15
N TRP A 118 -3.82 -2.53 33.05
CA TRP A 118 -2.36 -2.43 32.92
C TRP A 118 -1.91 -1.37 31.90
N GLY A 119 -2.85 -0.62 31.31
CA GLY A 119 -2.63 0.23 30.13
C GLY A 119 -3.73 -0.03 29.11
N GLY A 120 -3.45 -0.81 28.08
CA GLY A 120 -4.44 -1.21 27.08
C GLY A 120 -4.23 -2.62 26.54
N THR A 121 -5.10 -3.00 25.61
CA THR A 121 -4.95 -4.20 24.79
C THR A 121 -5.52 -3.93 23.40
N LEU A 122 -4.78 -4.27 22.35
CA LEU A 122 -5.23 -4.17 20.95
C LEU A 122 -5.87 -5.49 20.56
N VAL A 123 -7.10 -5.47 20.05
CA VAL A 123 -7.83 -6.66 19.59
C VAL A 123 -7.98 -6.60 18.08
N LEU A 124 -7.67 -7.72 17.42
CA LEU A 124 -7.49 -7.83 15.97
C LEU A 124 -8.44 -8.92 15.41
N PRO A 125 -9.70 -8.60 15.06
CA PRO A 125 -10.59 -9.54 14.38
C PRO A 125 -10.30 -9.58 12.89
N PHE A 126 -10.01 -10.78 12.37
CA PHE A 126 -9.66 -11.00 10.96
C PHE A 126 -10.91 -11.18 10.08
N GLY A 127 -10.95 -10.44 8.98
CA GLY A 127 -12.06 -10.22 8.07
C GLY A 127 -12.44 -11.44 7.25
N GLY A 128 -11.47 -12.31 6.95
CA GLY A 128 -11.70 -13.66 6.42
C GLY A 128 -12.67 -14.51 7.26
N SER A 129 -12.95 -14.13 8.52
CA SER A 129 -13.92 -14.82 9.39
C SER A 129 -15.38 -14.34 9.31
N PHE A 130 -15.73 -13.30 8.53
CA PHE A 130 -17.12 -12.82 8.37
C PHE A 130 -18.00 -13.71 7.45
N VAL A 131 -17.94 -15.04 7.62
CA VAL A 131 -18.72 -15.99 6.81
C VAL A 131 -20.23 -15.85 7.12
N ARG A 132 -21.03 -15.68 6.05
CA ARG A 132 -22.50 -15.50 6.12
C ARG A 132 -23.18 -16.76 6.66
N GLY A 133 -23.29 -16.85 7.99
CA GLY A 133 -23.89 -17.98 8.70
C GLY A 133 -23.32 -18.25 10.09
N GLU A 134 -22.13 -17.71 10.42
CA GLU A 134 -21.56 -17.81 11.77
C GLU A 134 -21.74 -16.50 12.58
N ASP A 135 -21.90 -16.62 13.89
CA ASP A 135 -21.95 -15.51 14.87
C ASP A 135 -20.58 -15.29 15.56
N ARG A 136 -19.49 -15.68 14.89
CA ARG A 136 -18.15 -15.81 15.47
C ARG A 136 -17.09 -15.12 14.64
N LEU A 137 -16.40 -14.16 15.25
CA LEU A 137 -15.13 -13.63 14.74
C LEU A 137 -13.97 -14.39 15.35
N ARG A 138 -12.92 -14.62 14.57
CA ARG A 138 -11.60 -14.99 15.12
C ARG A 138 -10.83 -13.72 15.41
N ALA A 139 -10.30 -13.58 16.62
CA ALA A 139 -9.46 -12.44 16.95
C ALA A 139 -8.24 -12.80 17.80
N ARG A 140 -7.14 -12.10 17.51
CA ARG A 140 -5.92 -12.03 18.32
C ARG A 140 -5.98 -10.82 19.26
N ALA A 141 -5.15 -10.77 20.30
CA ALA A 141 -4.81 -9.50 20.94
C ALA A 141 -3.35 -9.41 21.32
N VAL A 142 -2.93 -8.16 21.54
CA VAL A 142 -1.61 -7.75 22.00
C VAL A 142 -1.82 -6.80 23.18
N ASP A 143 -1.33 -7.15 24.37
CA ASP A 143 -1.35 -6.24 25.52
C ASP A 143 -0.33 -5.11 25.31
N ILE A 144 -0.72 -3.87 25.62
CA ILE A 144 0.05 -2.67 25.31
C ILE A 144 0.23 -1.77 26.55
N PRO A 145 1.40 -1.10 26.70
CA PRO A 145 1.75 -0.36 27.91
C PRO A 145 1.12 1.04 28.02
N ILE A 146 0.21 1.40 27.10
CA ILE A 146 -0.44 2.71 27.02
C ILE A 146 -1.93 2.57 26.72
N GLU A 147 -2.71 3.64 26.95
CA GLU A 147 -4.10 3.69 26.53
C GLU A 147 -4.18 3.99 25.01
N PRO A 148 -4.80 3.14 24.17
CA PRO A 148 -4.90 3.36 22.73
C PRO A 148 -6.01 4.39 22.40
N ARG A 149 -5.75 5.67 22.68
CA ARG A 149 -6.74 6.76 22.50
C ARG A 149 -6.83 7.24 21.07
N ALA A 150 -5.69 7.45 20.42
CA ALA A 150 -5.60 7.60 18.98
C ALA A 150 -4.98 6.34 18.39
N LEU A 151 -5.52 5.88 17.27
CA LEU A 151 -5.10 4.66 16.57
C LEU A 151 -5.31 4.87 15.07
N GLN A 152 -4.30 4.52 14.27
CA GLN A 152 -4.36 4.50 12.81
C GLN A 152 -3.73 3.22 12.26
N ALA A 153 -4.06 2.88 11.02
CA ALA A 153 -3.51 1.74 10.29
C ALA A 153 -3.04 2.17 8.88
N GLY A 154 -2.09 1.43 8.32
CA GLY A 154 -1.48 1.68 7.01
C GLY A 154 0.01 1.31 6.99
N ASP A 155 0.62 1.27 5.82
CA ASP A 155 2.05 0.99 5.61
C ASP A 155 2.92 2.19 6.04
N PHE A 156 3.46 2.18 7.28
CA PHE A 156 4.19 3.32 7.86
C PHE A 156 5.71 3.24 7.64
N ASP A 157 6.26 2.08 7.27
CA ASP A 157 7.69 1.89 7.05
C ASP A 157 8.10 1.65 5.59
N GLY A 158 7.16 1.31 4.71
CA GLY A 158 7.35 1.16 3.27
C GLY A 158 7.60 -0.27 2.80
N ASP A 159 7.37 -1.29 3.64
CA ASP A 159 7.56 -2.71 3.25
C ASP A 159 6.37 -3.32 2.46
N GLY A 160 5.23 -2.63 2.43
CA GLY A 160 4.02 -3.05 1.72
C GLY A 160 3.02 -3.85 2.57
N HIS A 161 3.24 -4.00 3.88
CA HIS A 161 2.28 -4.58 4.81
C HIS A 161 1.52 -3.50 5.59
N ALA A 162 0.39 -3.85 6.22
CA ALA A 162 -0.40 -2.92 7.01
C ALA A 162 0.06 -2.88 8.47
N ASP A 163 0.59 -1.74 8.91
CA ASP A 163 1.01 -1.49 10.29
C ASP A 163 -0.12 -0.88 11.15
N ILE A 164 0.14 -0.74 12.45
CA ILE A 164 -0.73 -0.03 13.40
C ILE A 164 0.08 1.01 14.19
N ALA A 165 -0.36 2.26 14.19
CA ALA A 165 0.20 3.33 15.01
C ALA A 165 -0.77 3.74 16.13
N ILE A 166 -0.28 3.90 17.37
CA ILE A 166 -1.08 4.32 18.54
C ILE A 166 -0.43 5.44 19.37
N ALA A 167 -1.28 6.24 20.01
CA ALA A 167 -0.90 7.29 20.96
C ALA A 167 -1.90 7.42 22.12
N ASP A 168 -1.40 7.85 23.29
CA ASP A 168 -2.17 8.02 24.53
C ASP A 168 -2.51 9.47 24.90
N GLY A 169 -1.86 10.46 24.27
CA GLY A 169 -2.01 11.87 24.64
C GLY A 169 -1.43 12.24 26.01
N LEU A 170 -0.54 11.41 26.56
CA LEU A 170 0.10 11.59 27.88
C LEU A 170 1.61 11.76 27.80
N ALA A 171 2.27 11.19 26.78
CA ALA A 171 3.71 11.28 26.56
C ALA A 171 4.07 11.70 25.14
N ALA A 172 5.26 12.29 24.94
CA ALA A 172 5.74 12.78 23.65
C ALA A 172 6.27 11.64 22.75
N ARG A 173 5.39 10.68 22.42
CA ARG A 173 5.71 9.47 21.65
C ARG A 173 4.48 8.88 20.98
N ALA A 174 4.71 8.09 19.93
CA ALA A 174 3.78 7.09 19.41
C ALA A 174 4.42 5.69 19.49
N LEU A 175 3.60 4.63 19.50
CA LEU A 175 4.08 3.25 19.31
C LEU A 175 3.59 2.75 17.96
N VAL A 176 4.48 2.16 17.15
CA VAL A 176 4.14 1.55 15.86
C VAL A 176 4.41 0.06 15.91
N PHE A 177 3.40 -0.74 15.52
CA PHE A 177 3.43 -2.18 15.41
C PHE A 177 3.56 -2.54 13.94
N LEU A 178 4.73 -3.04 13.54
CA LEU A 178 5.00 -3.39 12.15
C LEU A 178 4.36 -4.72 11.79
N GLY A 179 3.71 -4.80 10.62
CA GLY A 179 3.01 -5.99 10.13
C GLY A 179 3.93 -7.12 9.65
N ASP A 180 3.34 -8.24 9.20
CA ASP A 180 4.04 -9.31 8.48
C ASP A 180 3.28 -9.83 7.24
N GLY A 181 2.13 -9.22 6.93
CA GLY A 181 1.19 -9.67 5.90
C GLY A 181 0.44 -10.97 6.22
N ARG A 182 0.39 -11.41 7.49
CA ARG A 182 -0.29 -12.65 7.93
C ARG A 182 -1.01 -12.48 9.27
N GLY A 183 -1.41 -11.26 9.62
CA GLY A 183 -2.03 -10.96 10.92
C GLY A 183 -1.08 -11.09 12.11
N HIS A 184 0.24 -11.04 11.89
CA HIS A 184 1.24 -10.93 12.95
C HIS A 184 1.86 -9.53 12.95
N PHE A 185 2.28 -9.12 14.15
CA PHE A 185 2.93 -7.84 14.38
C PHE A 185 4.22 -8.04 15.16
N ALA A 186 5.22 -7.24 14.83
CA ALA A 186 6.48 -7.15 15.56
C ALA A 186 6.31 -6.60 16.99
N VAL A 187 7.39 -6.63 17.77
CA VAL A 187 7.46 -5.87 19.02
C VAL A 187 7.36 -4.37 18.67
N PRO A 188 6.49 -3.58 19.33
CA PRO A 188 6.26 -2.20 18.94
C PRO A 188 7.52 -1.33 19.06
N ARG A 189 7.78 -0.56 18.01
CA ARG A 189 8.81 0.49 17.99
C ARG A 189 8.25 1.76 18.61
N GLU A 190 8.96 2.33 19.58
CA GLU A 190 8.64 3.66 20.11
C GLU A 190 9.23 4.73 19.18
N ILE A 191 8.37 5.66 18.74
CA ILE A 191 8.75 6.85 17.97
C ILE A 191 8.67 8.04 18.91
N THR A 192 9.81 8.60 19.30
CA THR A 192 9.86 9.84 20.10
C THR A 192 9.44 11.03 19.24
N LEU A 193 8.50 11.84 19.72
CA LEU A 193 7.95 12.99 19.00
C LEU A 193 8.30 14.31 19.72
N PRO A 194 8.39 15.45 19.02
CA PRO A 194 8.61 16.75 19.62
C PRO A 194 7.33 17.39 20.20
N ILE A 195 6.22 16.65 20.23
CA ILE A 195 4.91 17.03 20.76
C ILE A 195 4.27 15.82 21.47
N VAL A 196 3.30 16.06 22.36
CA VAL A 196 2.43 15.01 22.91
C VAL A 196 1.28 14.77 21.93
N PRO A 197 1.27 13.69 21.12
CA PRO A 197 0.23 13.43 20.13
C PRO A 197 -1.13 13.16 20.79
N ARG A 198 -2.12 13.98 20.48
CA ARG A 198 -3.51 13.82 20.95
C ARG A 198 -4.43 13.26 19.86
N LEU A 199 -4.03 13.41 18.59
CA LEU A 199 -4.66 12.84 17.41
C LEU A 199 -3.59 12.23 16.49
N LEU A 200 -4.00 11.22 15.73
CA LEU A 200 -3.22 10.61 14.64
C LEU A 200 -4.09 10.59 13.38
N ALA A 201 -3.49 10.88 12.22
CA ALA A 201 -4.10 10.73 10.90
C ALA A 201 -3.06 10.12 9.93
N SER A 202 -3.49 9.53 8.83
CA SER A 202 -2.60 8.88 7.86
C SER A 202 -3.04 9.17 6.42
N ALA A 203 -2.09 9.44 5.52
CA ALA A 203 -2.37 9.71 4.10
C ALA A 203 -1.38 8.97 3.20
N PRO A 204 -1.81 8.46 2.02
CA PRO A 204 -0.90 7.95 0.99
C PRO A 204 0.16 8.98 0.61
N ARG A 205 1.41 8.55 0.42
CA ARG A 205 2.50 9.44 -0.02
C ARG A 205 2.29 9.95 -1.46
N VAL A 206 1.56 9.22 -2.31
CA VAL A 206 1.30 9.56 -3.71
C VAL A 206 -0.12 9.17 -4.16
N GLY A 207 -0.88 10.16 -4.62
CA GLY A 207 -2.24 10.01 -5.17
C GLY A 207 -3.34 10.45 -4.20
N PRO A 208 -4.62 10.17 -4.53
CA PRO A 208 -5.75 10.55 -3.70
C PRO A 208 -5.75 9.75 -2.38
N PRO A 209 -6.34 10.30 -1.30
CA PRO A 209 -6.59 9.57 -0.08
C PRO A 209 -7.70 8.56 -0.34
N LEU A 210 -7.60 7.43 0.32
CA LEU A 210 -8.47 6.30 0.02
C LEU A 210 -9.73 6.38 0.89
N ARG A 211 -10.88 5.93 0.36
CA ARG A 211 -12.07 5.69 1.20
C ARG A 211 -11.77 4.56 2.20
N PRO A 212 -12.44 4.42 3.37
CA PRO A 212 -12.09 3.40 4.37
C PRO A 212 -11.99 1.96 3.83
N ALA A 213 -12.91 1.56 2.95
CA ALA A 213 -12.88 0.25 2.28
C ALA A 213 -11.74 0.11 1.23
N MET A 214 -11.19 1.21 0.73
CA MET A 214 -10.04 1.24 -0.18
C MET A 214 -8.71 1.32 0.59
N HIS A 215 -8.63 2.13 1.66
CA HIS A 215 -7.49 2.19 2.59
C HIS A 215 -7.07 0.80 3.04
N ALA A 216 -8.07 -0.03 3.36
CA ALA A 216 -7.79 -1.37 3.85
C ALA A 216 -7.18 -2.30 2.80
N LEU A 217 -7.56 -2.17 1.52
CA LEU A 217 -7.24 -3.14 0.47
C LEU A 217 -6.07 -2.69 -0.42
N LEU A 218 -5.35 -1.64 -0.03
CA LEU A 218 -4.27 -1.02 -0.80
C LEU A 218 -2.99 -0.92 0.01
N ARG A 219 -1.99 -1.67 -0.45
CA ARG A 219 -0.62 -1.69 0.06
C ARG A 219 0.14 -0.53 -0.59
N VAL A 220 -0.13 0.68 -0.09
CA VAL A 220 0.54 1.92 -0.50
C VAL A 220 1.19 2.57 0.71
N PRO A 221 2.49 2.94 0.63
CA PRO A 221 3.15 3.66 1.71
C PRO A 221 2.40 4.94 2.09
N VAL A 222 2.17 5.11 3.39
CA VAL A 222 1.51 6.29 3.98
C VAL A 222 2.52 7.11 4.79
N ASP A 223 2.19 8.39 4.99
CA ASP A 223 2.75 9.22 6.06
C ASP A 223 1.82 9.18 7.28
N LEU A 224 2.39 9.07 8.48
CA LEU A 224 1.66 9.24 9.74
C LEU A 224 1.78 10.68 10.22
N PHE A 225 0.65 11.36 10.37
CA PHE A 225 0.57 12.72 10.91
C PHE A 225 0.16 12.68 12.37
N ALA A 226 1.06 13.12 13.25
CA ALA A 226 0.81 13.31 14.66
C ALA A 226 0.42 14.77 14.93
N ILE A 227 -0.72 15.00 15.58
CA ILE A 227 -1.20 16.34 15.96
C ILE A 227 -1.34 16.40 17.47
N GLY A 228 -0.76 17.44 18.08
CA GLY A 228 -0.53 17.45 19.52
C GLY A 228 0.05 18.75 20.05
N GLU A 229 0.44 18.74 21.32
CA GLU A 229 0.83 19.93 22.07
C GLU A 229 2.20 19.76 22.75
N LEU A 230 2.97 20.83 22.84
CA LEU A 230 4.09 20.98 23.79
C LEU A 230 4.04 22.38 24.41
N GLU A 231 4.05 22.46 25.75
CA GLU A 231 4.10 23.72 26.51
C GLU A 231 3.05 24.79 26.08
N GLY A 232 1.80 24.37 25.85
CA GLY A 232 0.73 25.29 25.41
C GLY A 232 0.83 25.74 23.95
N ARG A 233 1.66 25.07 23.14
CA ARG A 233 1.77 25.29 21.69
C ARG A 233 1.38 24.03 20.94
N TRP A 234 0.46 24.16 20.00
CA TRP A 234 0.06 23.06 19.13
C TRP A 234 0.98 22.93 17.93
N GLY A 235 1.18 21.70 17.49
CA GLY A 235 1.95 21.38 16.29
C GLY A 235 1.43 20.14 15.57
N VAL A 236 1.85 20.03 14.32
CA VAL A 236 1.76 18.84 13.48
C VAL A 236 3.17 18.36 13.17
N VAL A 237 3.35 17.04 13.18
CA VAL A 237 4.60 16.33 12.92
C VAL A 237 4.32 15.21 11.94
N ARG A 238 5.17 15.06 10.93
CA ARG A 238 5.11 13.94 9.98
C ARG A 238 6.07 12.84 10.45
N VAL A 239 5.62 11.59 10.34
CA VAL A 239 6.46 10.41 10.48
C VAL A 239 6.39 9.64 9.16
N ARG A 240 7.54 9.43 8.52
CA ARG A 240 7.75 8.74 7.25
C ARG A 240 8.90 7.76 7.43
N GLU A 241 8.78 6.51 6.97
CA GLU A 241 9.80 5.46 7.19
C GLU A 241 10.18 5.30 8.68
N LEU A 242 9.22 5.53 9.58
CA LEU A 242 9.42 5.54 11.04
C LEU A 242 10.48 6.57 11.52
N ALA A 243 10.80 7.57 10.69
CA ALA A 243 11.63 8.72 10.97
C ALA A 243 10.78 9.99 11.10
N VAL A 244 11.19 10.92 11.95
CA VAL A 244 10.39 12.10 12.31
C VAL A 244 10.87 13.32 11.52
N ALA A 245 9.96 13.91 10.75
CA ALA A 245 10.23 15.05 9.87
C ALA A 245 9.21 16.18 10.06
N ASP A 246 9.69 17.43 9.89
CA ASP A 246 9.00 18.70 10.17
C ASP A 246 8.45 18.86 11.61
N VAL A 247 8.48 20.10 12.10
CA VAL A 247 7.85 20.51 13.38
C VAL A 247 7.03 21.75 13.10
N GLY A 248 5.89 21.56 12.43
CA GLY A 248 4.99 22.64 12.04
C GLY A 248 4.16 23.12 13.22
N ALA A 249 4.43 24.32 13.74
CA ALA A 249 3.56 24.93 14.74
C ALA A 249 2.22 25.34 14.11
N LEU A 250 1.10 24.93 14.71
CA LEU A 250 -0.22 25.30 14.20
C LEU A 250 -0.49 26.80 14.47
N PRO A 251 -1.07 27.55 13.51
CA PRO A 251 -1.36 28.98 13.64
C PRO A 251 -2.60 29.26 14.51
N VAL A 252 -2.60 28.76 15.74
CA VAL A 252 -3.76 28.72 16.66
C VAL A 252 -3.47 29.37 18.01
N PRO A 253 -4.48 29.89 18.73
CA PRO A 253 -4.31 30.39 20.10
C PRO A 253 -3.84 29.30 21.09
N PRO A 254 -3.09 29.63 22.17
CA PRO A 254 -2.68 28.65 23.18
C PRO A 254 -3.81 27.93 23.93
N ALA A 255 -5.03 28.50 23.92
CA ALA A 255 -6.23 27.90 24.51
C ALA A 255 -7.10 27.14 23.48
N TRP A 256 -6.62 27.00 22.24
CA TRP A 256 -7.21 26.12 21.24
C TRP A 256 -6.89 24.66 21.59
N HIS A 257 -7.75 23.73 21.21
CA HIS A 257 -7.48 22.30 21.32
C HIS A 257 -7.99 21.58 20.07
N ALA A 258 -7.14 20.77 19.44
CA ALA A 258 -7.58 19.89 18.36
C ALA A 258 -8.51 18.81 18.93
N ALA A 259 -9.61 18.56 18.21
CA ALA A 259 -10.68 17.65 18.61
C ALA A 259 -10.79 16.43 17.69
N SER A 260 -10.56 16.61 16.38
CA SER A 260 -10.45 15.52 15.42
C SER A 260 -9.57 15.92 14.22
N ALA A 261 -9.03 14.92 13.52
CA ALA A 261 -8.24 15.09 12.31
C ALA A 261 -8.58 13.97 11.31
N VAL A 262 -8.55 14.28 10.02
CA VAL A 262 -8.92 13.35 8.93
C VAL A 262 -8.18 13.71 7.65
N THR A 263 -8.02 12.73 6.77
CA THR A 263 -7.41 12.89 5.45
C THR A 263 -8.44 12.66 4.35
N THR A 264 -8.55 13.60 3.41
CA THR A 264 -9.53 13.56 2.31
C THR A 264 -9.04 14.41 1.14
N ASP A 265 -9.62 14.24 -0.04
CA ASP A 265 -9.40 15.10 -1.21
C ASP A 265 -10.42 16.24 -1.07
N TRP A 266 -9.97 17.40 -0.61
CA TRP A 266 -10.85 18.51 -0.26
C TRP A 266 -11.08 19.45 -1.44
N ASP A 267 -10.09 19.67 -2.30
CA ASP A 267 -10.19 20.58 -3.44
C ASP A 267 -10.49 19.92 -4.81
N ASP A 268 -10.49 18.58 -4.91
CA ASP A 268 -10.81 17.74 -6.12
C ASP A 268 -9.64 17.71 -7.12
N ASP A 269 -8.39 17.58 -6.63
CA ASP A 269 -7.16 17.57 -7.44
C ASP A 269 -6.48 16.18 -7.60
N ALA A 270 -7.05 15.15 -6.94
CA ALA A 270 -6.56 13.77 -6.82
C ALA A 270 -5.32 13.60 -5.94
N ARG A 271 -5.19 14.40 -4.86
CA ARG A 271 -4.16 14.26 -3.82
C ARG A 271 -4.81 14.27 -2.43
N ALA A 272 -4.05 13.83 -1.43
CA ALA A 272 -4.51 13.81 -0.04
C ALA A 272 -4.24 15.13 0.68
N ASP A 273 -5.24 15.65 1.38
CA ASP A 273 -5.16 16.82 2.26
C ASP A 273 -5.35 16.40 3.73
N LEU A 274 -4.81 17.16 4.68
CA LEU A 274 -5.06 16.95 6.12
C LEU A 274 -5.97 18.05 6.66
N LEU A 275 -7.15 17.64 7.14
CA LEU A 275 -8.13 18.49 7.81
C LEU A 275 -8.02 18.28 9.32
N VAL A 276 -7.82 19.36 10.08
CA VAL A 276 -7.73 19.33 11.55
C VAL A 276 -8.75 20.30 12.14
N VAL A 277 -9.72 19.78 12.90
CA VAL A 277 -10.74 20.59 13.57
C VAL A 277 -10.44 20.75 15.05
N GLY A 278 -10.73 21.92 15.60
CA GLY A 278 -10.60 22.19 17.02
C GLY A 278 -11.20 23.53 17.40
N GLY A 279 -11.80 23.62 18.60
CA GLY A 279 -12.49 24.82 19.04
C GLY A 279 -13.47 25.34 17.98
N ASP A 280 -13.34 26.62 17.64
CA ASP A 280 -14.13 27.37 16.64
C ASP A 280 -13.54 27.32 15.22
N ARG A 281 -12.65 26.38 14.88
CA ARG A 281 -11.87 26.40 13.62
C ARG A 281 -11.66 25.04 12.96
N LEU A 282 -11.60 25.06 11.64
CA LEU A 282 -11.04 24.02 10.79
C LEU A 282 -9.75 24.53 10.15
N LEU A 283 -8.68 23.74 10.22
CA LEU A 283 -7.42 23.96 9.51
C LEU A 283 -7.32 22.97 8.35
N ILE A 284 -6.92 23.43 7.18
CA ILE A 284 -6.85 22.63 5.94
C ILE A 284 -5.42 22.72 5.38
N PHE A 285 -4.74 21.57 5.27
CA PHE A 285 -3.40 21.45 4.72
C PHE A 285 -3.45 20.72 3.37
N SER A 286 -3.48 21.46 2.26
CA SER A 286 -3.61 20.88 0.92
C SER A 286 -2.31 20.27 0.36
N ASP A 287 -2.46 19.16 -0.38
CA ASP A 287 -1.44 18.35 -1.06
C ASP A 287 -0.28 17.95 -0.14
N LEU A 288 -0.55 16.90 0.63
CA LEU A 288 0.37 16.21 1.54
C LEU A 288 1.49 15.42 0.82
N ALA A 289 1.50 15.31 -0.51
CA ALA A 289 2.59 14.61 -1.21
C ALA A 289 3.91 15.42 -1.14
N ARG A 290 3.83 16.73 -0.89
CA ARG A 290 5.02 17.58 -0.67
C ARG A 290 5.82 17.15 0.56
N GLU A 291 7.16 17.15 0.43
CA GLU A 291 8.10 16.86 1.52
C GLU A 291 7.90 17.72 2.77
N ARG A 292 7.30 18.91 2.61
CA ARG A 292 7.01 19.85 3.70
C ARG A 292 5.57 20.32 3.66
N LEU A 293 4.97 20.46 4.83
CA LEU A 293 3.58 20.94 4.95
C LEU A 293 3.45 22.41 4.54
N THR A 294 2.37 22.71 3.83
CA THR A 294 1.93 24.07 3.49
C THR A 294 1.43 24.81 4.73
N SER A 295 1.39 26.15 4.67
CA SER A 295 0.64 26.93 5.67
C SER A 295 -0.85 26.65 5.50
N PRO A 296 -1.60 26.26 6.55
CA PRO A 296 -2.98 25.83 6.38
C PRO A 296 -3.92 27.01 6.12
N GLU A 297 -4.96 26.76 5.32
CA GLU A 297 -6.15 27.61 5.33
C GLU A 297 -6.90 27.44 6.68
N ILE A 298 -7.54 28.50 7.16
CA ILE A 298 -8.24 28.51 8.46
C ILE A 298 -9.68 28.98 8.26
N LEU A 299 -10.62 28.04 8.20
CA LEU A 299 -12.05 28.32 8.17
C LEU A 299 -12.56 28.50 9.62
N SER A 300 -13.35 29.55 9.84
CA SER A 300 -13.99 29.83 11.15
C SER A 300 -15.37 29.18 11.21
N LEU A 301 -15.69 28.52 12.33
CA LEU A 301 -16.88 27.69 12.51
C LEU A 301 -17.88 28.35 13.47
N GLY A 302 -19.18 28.14 13.22
CA GLY A 302 -20.27 28.65 14.07
C GLY A 302 -20.52 27.84 15.36
N ILE A 303 -19.73 26.80 15.62
CA ILE A 303 -19.84 25.88 16.76
C ILE A 303 -18.45 25.50 17.28
N PHE A 304 -18.39 25.08 18.55
CA PHE A 304 -17.21 24.41 19.11
C PHE A 304 -17.29 22.92 18.81
N VAL A 305 -16.36 22.40 17.99
CA VAL A 305 -16.41 21.02 17.49
C VAL A 305 -15.68 20.06 18.42
N ARG A 306 -16.29 18.89 18.70
CA ARG A 306 -15.67 17.77 19.44
C ARG A 306 -15.34 16.56 18.56
N ALA A 307 -16.10 16.31 17.49
CA ALA A 307 -15.83 15.22 16.56
C ALA A 307 -16.29 15.61 15.14
N LEU A 308 -15.71 14.96 14.13
CA LEU A 308 -16.14 15.10 12.74
C LEU A 308 -16.35 13.73 12.09
N ALA A 309 -17.12 13.69 11.01
CA ALA A 309 -17.07 12.65 9.98
C ALA A 309 -16.99 13.30 8.59
N VAL A 310 -16.41 12.60 7.62
CA VAL A 310 -16.33 13.03 6.20
C VAL A 310 -17.23 12.12 5.37
N GLY A 311 -17.90 12.67 4.37
CA GLY A 311 -18.70 11.93 3.40
C GLY A 311 -19.20 12.82 2.27
N ASP A 312 -19.59 12.23 1.14
CA ASP A 312 -20.28 12.93 0.04
C ASP A 312 -21.78 13.02 0.38
N PHE A 313 -22.14 13.88 1.35
CA PHE A 313 -23.46 13.85 1.99
C PHE A 313 -24.60 14.39 1.09
N ASP A 314 -24.25 15.03 -0.02
CA ASP A 314 -25.17 15.57 -1.03
C ASP A 314 -25.20 14.70 -2.29
N GLY A 315 -24.13 13.98 -2.63
CA GLY A 315 -23.99 13.32 -3.94
C GLY A 315 -23.66 14.34 -5.04
N ASP A 316 -22.80 15.31 -4.75
CA ASP A 316 -22.13 16.16 -5.76
C ASP A 316 -20.71 15.69 -6.10
N ARG A 317 -20.21 14.72 -5.32
CA ARG A 317 -18.92 14.00 -5.44
C ARG A 317 -17.72 14.67 -4.79
N ARG A 318 -17.93 15.75 -4.02
CA ARG A 318 -16.90 16.34 -3.14
C ARG A 318 -17.03 15.83 -1.70
N ALA A 319 -15.96 15.99 -0.93
CA ALA A 319 -15.95 15.62 0.49
C ALA A 319 -16.59 16.71 1.35
N ASP A 320 -17.79 16.45 1.89
CA ASP A 320 -18.44 17.30 2.91
C ASP A 320 -18.07 16.86 4.34
N LEU A 321 -18.28 17.74 5.33
CA LEU A 321 -18.00 17.45 6.75
C LEU A 321 -19.28 17.46 7.58
N ALA A 322 -19.46 16.45 8.44
CA ALA A 322 -20.42 16.49 9.53
C ALA A 322 -19.69 16.81 10.84
N LEU A 323 -20.04 17.92 11.50
CA LEU A 323 -19.31 18.48 12.65
C LEU A 323 -20.17 18.39 13.93
N LEU A 324 -19.78 17.53 14.88
CA LEU A 324 -20.48 17.37 16.16
C LEU A 324 -20.04 18.43 17.17
N ASP A 325 -21.00 19.14 17.76
CA ASP A 325 -20.73 20.16 18.78
C ASP A 325 -20.29 19.57 20.13
N ASP A 326 -19.63 20.38 20.96
CA ASP A 326 -19.17 19.95 22.28
C ASP A 326 -20.30 19.69 23.30
N SER A 327 -21.55 20.17 23.09
CA SER A 327 -22.66 19.66 23.90
C SER A 327 -23.10 18.24 23.49
N GLY A 328 -22.68 17.78 22.31
CA GLY A 328 -23.09 16.53 21.69
C GLY A 328 -24.57 16.51 21.27
N ARG A 329 -25.21 17.68 21.11
CA ARG A 329 -26.66 17.81 20.82
C ARG A 329 -26.95 18.47 19.47
N ARG A 330 -25.92 18.88 18.73
CA ARG A 330 -26.02 19.48 17.41
C ARG A 330 -24.92 18.93 16.50
N VAL A 331 -25.30 18.60 15.26
CA VAL A 331 -24.35 18.37 14.17
C VAL A 331 -24.59 19.43 13.11
N ASP A 332 -23.53 20.11 12.66
CA ASP A 332 -23.59 20.96 11.47
C ASP A 332 -22.97 20.22 10.29
N ILE A 333 -23.71 20.09 9.19
CA ILE A 333 -23.14 19.64 7.91
C ILE A 333 -22.55 20.86 7.21
N LEU A 334 -21.24 20.89 7.00
CA LEU A 334 -20.54 21.87 6.17
C LEU A 334 -20.46 21.33 4.75
N TRP A 335 -21.16 21.99 3.83
CA TRP A 335 -21.17 21.65 2.41
C TRP A 335 -19.94 22.24 1.72
N ASN A 336 -19.02 21.41 1.23
CA ASN A 336 -17.74 21.86 0.66
C ASN A 336 -17.97 22.84 -0.51
N ALA A 337 -18.80 22.46 -1.47
CA ALA A 337 -19.06 23.24 -2.69
C ALA A 337 -19.70 24.64 -2.49
N SER A 338 -20.17 24.99 -1.28
CA SER A 338 -20.65 26.35 -0.97
C SER A 338 -20.13 26.95 0.35
N LEU A 339 -19.41 26.16 1.16
CA LEU A 339 -18.99 26.48 2.54
C LEU A 339 -20.13 26.89 3.48
N GLU A 340 -21.36 26.50 3.15
CA GLU A 340 -22.57 26.73 3.97
C GLU A 340 -22.76 25.63 5.01
N THR A 341 -23.30 25.97 6.18
CA THR A 341 -23.60 24.99 7.25
C THR A 341 -25.09 24.73 7.42
N THR A 342 -25.51 23.46 7.45
CA THR A 342 -26.89 23.03 7.76
C THR A 342 -26.96 22.34 9.14
N PRO A 343 -27.65 22.94 10.14
CA PRO A 343 -27.69 22.42 11.50
C PRO A 343 -28.75 21.34 11.71
N ILE A 344 -28.39 20.28 12.43
CA ILE A 344 -29.23 19.15 12.84
C ILE A 344 -29.26 19.09 14.37
N ALA A 345 -30.45 19.22 14.96
CA ALA A 345 -30.64 19.09 16.40
C ALA A 345 -30.87 17.62 16.80
N LEU A 346 -30.13 17.12 17.80
CA LEU A 346 -30.21 15.74 18.26
C LEU A 346 -31.13 15.60 19.48
N SER A 347 -31.91 14.51 19.53
CA SER A 347 -32.78 14.20 20.69
C SER A 347 -32.01 13.69 21.91
N GLU A 348 -30.80 13.18 21.70
CA GLU A 348 -29.93 12.56 22.70
C GLU A 348 -28.52 13.12 22.55
N VAL A 349 -27.68 12.97 23.59
CA VAL A 349 -26.27 13.35 23.50
C VAL A 349 -25.52 12.29 22.69
N ALA A 350 -24.94 12.68 21.55
CA ALA A 350 -24.00 11.89 20.78
C ALA A 350 -22.55 12.11 21.25
N GLN A 351 -21.70 11.09 21.09
CA GLN A 351 -20.27 11.15 21.43
C GLN A 351 -19.36 11.14 20.20
N ALA A 352 -19.81 10.52 19.11
CA ALA A 352 -19.04 10.28 17.90
C ALA A 352 -19.95 10.24 16.67
N LEU A 353 -19.35 10.47 15.51
CA LEU A 353 -19.95 10.34 14.18
C LEU A 353 -19.16 9.31 13.38
N ALA A 354 -19.80 8.71 12.38
CA ALA A 354 -19.15 7.97 11.30
C ALA A 354 -19.94 8.20 9.99
N SER A 355 -19.35 7.84 8.85
CA SER A 355 -20.06 7.82 7.56
C SER A 355 -19.85 6.47 6.86
N ALA A 356 -20.84 6.08 6.05
CA ALA A 356 -20.92 4.82 5.34
C ALA A 356 -21.95 4.94 4.21
N HIS A 357 -21.90 4.08 3.20
CA HIS A 357 -22.93 4.01 2.15
C HIS A 357 -23.84 2.80 2.40
N LEU A 358 -24.91 3.00 3.16
CA LEU A 358 -25.78 1.93 3.64
C LEU A 358 -26.94 1.63 2.68
N ASP A 359 -27.23 2.56 1.75
CA ASP A 359 -28.10 2.33 0.60
C ASP A 359 -27.40 2.59 -0.75
N THR A 360 -28.18 2.70 -1.83
CA THR A 360 -27.72 2.78 -3.22
C THR A 360 -27.94 4.15 -3.86
N ASP A 361 -28.17 5.23 -3.09
CA ASP A 361 -28.54 6.55 -3.63
C ASP A 361 -27.37 7.39 -4.19
N GLY A 362 -26.13 6.96 -3.91
CA GLY A 362 -24.87 7.56 -4.39
C GLY A 362 -24.25 8.59 -3.45
N ALA A 363 -25.01 9.12 -2.49
CA ALA A 363 -24.49 9.94 -1.40
C ALA A 363 -24.06 9.04 -0.22
N ALA A 364 -23.24 9.60 0.67
CA ALA A 364 -22.86 8.98 1.92
C ALA A 364 -23.91 9.24 3.02
N ASP A 365 -24.12 8.26 3.90
CA ASP A 365 -24.99 8.38 5.05
C ASP A 365 -24.21 8.86 6.29
N LEU A 366 -24.88 9.60 7.16
CA LEU A 366 -24.32 10.01 8.46
C LEU A 366 -24.83 9.08 9.58
N VAL A 367 -23.89 8.46 10.30
CA VAL A 367 -24.11 7.57 11.43
C VAL A 367 -23.81 8.31 12.74
N ILE A 368 -24.80 8.47 13.61
CA ILE A 368 -24.66 9.20 14.87
C ILE A 368 -24.71 8.23 16.07
N LEU A 369 -23.67 8.23 16.91
CA LEU A 369 -23.49 7.29 18.02
C LEU A 369 -23.91 7.94 19.35
N ALA A 370 -25.04 7.50 19.92
CA ALA A 370 -25.57 8.01 21.18
C ALA A 370 -24.69 7.62 22.38
N ALA A 371 -24.34 8.57 23.24
CA ALA A 371 -23.37 8.39 24.32
C ALA A 371 -23.86 7.50 25.47
N HIS A 372 -25.18 7.48 25.71
CA HIS A 372 -25.81 6.87 26.90
C HIS A 372 -27.05 6.01 26.56
N ALA A 373 -27.54 6.06 25.33
CA ALA A 373 -28.69 5.28 24.87
C ALA A 373 -28.23 4.08 24.04
N ALA A 374 -28.96 2.97 24.13
CA ALA A 374 -28.72 1.79 23.30
C ALA A 374 -29.34 1.97 21.91
N ARG A 375 -28.83 2.95 21.15
CA ARG A 375 -29.25 3.22 19.77
C ARG A 375 -28.16 3.91 18.94
N LEU A 376 -28.32 3.81 17.63
CA LEU A 376 -27.66 4.61 16.60
C LEU A 376 -28.76 5.45 15.94
N ASP A 377 -28.44 6.65 15.45
CA ASP A 377 -29.34 7.42 14.59
C ASP A 377 -28.72 7.60 13.20
N LEU A 378 -29.39 7.09 12.17
CA LEU A 378 -28.94 7.19 10.78
C LEU A 378 -29.63 8.34 10.06
N TRP A 379 -28.86 9.11 9.30
CA TRP A 379 -29.35 10.19 8.45
C TRP A 379 -28.92 9.92 7.01
N PRO A 380 -29.82 9.37 6.17
CA PRO A 380 -29.47 9.03 4.80
C PRO A 380 -29.07 10.25 3.96
N GLY A 381 -28.11 10.10 3.04
CA GLY A 381 -27.55 11.19 2.23
C GLY A 381 -28.63 12.00 1.51
N LYS A 382 -29.55 11.34 0.78
CA LYS A 382 -30.75 11.98 0.18
C LYS A 382 -31.67 12.71 1.17
N ARG A 383 -31.65 12.44 2.48
CA ARG A 383 -32.35 13.30 3.47
C ARG A 383 -31.54 14.56 3.78
N LEU A 384 -30.23 14.43 3.99
CA LEU A 384 -29.33 15.57 4.23
C LEU A 384 -29.40 16.56 3.06
N ARG A 385 -29.32 16.05 1.82
CA ARG A 385 -29.50 16.82 0.58
C ARG A 385 -30.84 17.58 0.49
N HIS A 386 -31.94 16.98 0.94
CA HIS A 386 -33.24 17.67 0.97
C HIS A 386 -33.28 18.79 2.02
N MET A 387 -32.59 18.63 3.15
CA MET A 387 -32.48 19.70 4.15
C MET A 387 -31.61 20.88 3.66
N ARG A 388 -30.55 20.63 2.87
CA ARG A 388 -29.78 21.71 2.19
C ARG A 388 -30.66 22.60 1.29
N ARG A 389 -31.75 22.05 0.73
CA ARG A 389 -32.61 22.71 -0.27
C ARG A 389 -33.92 23.30 0.30
N ALA A 390 -34.16 23.19 1.60
CA ALA A 390 -35.39 23.66 2.24
C ALA A 390 -35.08 24.52 3.47
N ASP A 391 -35.97 25.43 3.83
CA ASP A 391 -35.91 26.08 5.14
C ASP A 391 -36.02 25.00 6.22
N ALA A 392 -34.90 24.67 6.89
CA ALA A 392 -34.78 23.52 7.79
C ALA A 392 -35.76 23.54 8.99
N LEU A 393 -36.40 24.67 9.24
CA LEU A 393 -37.48 24.85 10.22
C LEU A 393 -38.83 24.23 9.80
N ALA A 394 -39.03 23.92 8.51
CA ALA A 394 -40.31 23.46 7.97
C ALA A 394 -40.52 21.93 8.07
N TYR A 395 -39.44 21.15 8.19
CA TYR A 395 -39.51 19.69 8.30
C TYR A 395 -39.15 19.22 9.71
N GLY A 396 -40.10 18.58 10.38
CA GLY A 396 -39.85 17.79 11.60
C GLY A 396 -39.14 16.46 11.30
N ALA A 397 -38.10 16.49 10.46
CA ALA A 397 -37.35 15.32 10.04
C ALA A 397 -36.55 14.77 11.23
N GLN A 398 -36.81 13.51 11.58
CA GLN A 398 -36.02 12.77 12.55
C GLN A 398 -35.14 11.75 11.84
N GLY A 399 -33.92 11.56 12.36
CA GLY A 399 -33.06 10.45 11.97
C GLY A 399 -33.70 9.09 12.24
N ILE A 400 -33.22 8.07 11.55
CA ILE A 400 -33.71 6.70 11.64
C ILE A 400 -33.00 6.02 12.82
N SER A 401 -33.69 5.88 13.95
CA SER A 401 -33.13 5.24 15.15
C SER A 401 -33.09 3.71 15.02
N ILE A 402 -31.89 3.13 15.03
CA ILE A 402 -31.65 1.69 15.13
C ILE A 402 -31.32 1.33 16.59
N PRO A 403 -32.12 0.47 17.26
CA PRO A 403 -31.83 0.04 18.62
C PRO A 403 -30.68 -0.97 18.68
N LEU A 404 -29.81 -0.81 19.68
CA LEU A 404 -28.83 -1.83 20.10
C LEU A 404 -29.43 -2.72 21.19
N ALA A 405 -28.67 -3.76 21.61
CA ALA A 405 -29.05 -4.57 22.76
C ALA A 405 -29.12 -3.72 24.05
N VAL A 406 -30.13 -3.98 24.89
CA VAL A 406 -30.46 -3.12 26.05
C VAL A 406 -29.28 -3.05 27.04
N GLY A 407 -28.77 -1.84 27.23
CA GLY A 407 -27.61 -1.55 28.09
C GLY A 407 -26.27 -1.52 27.35
N CYS A 408 -26.25 -1.69 26.03
CA CYS A 408 -25.09 -1.43 25.18
C CYS A 408 -25.16 0.00 24.65
N ALA A 409 -24.38 0.93 25.20
CA ALA A 409 -24.10 2.18 24.47
C ALA A 409 -23.05 1.87 23.39
N PRO A 410 -23.15 2.41 22.16
CA PRO A 410 -22.05 2.36 21.20
C PRO A 410 -20.81 3.11 21.76
N VAL A 411 -19.67 2.99 21.09
CA VAL A 411 -18.47 3.82 21.35
C VAL A 411 -17.94 4.40 20.04
N THR A 412 -17.43 3.55 19.16
CA THR A 412 -16.96 3.91 17.81
C THR A 412 -17.46 2.89 16.78
N ALA A 413 -17.58 3.32 15.52
CA ALA A 413 -18.04 2.53 14.38
C ALA A 413 -17.17 2.83 13.14
N GLN A 414 -17.02 1.85 12.26
CA GLN A 414 -16.40 2.00 10.93
C GLN A 414 -17.24 1.31 9.85
N ALA A 415 -17.18 1.87 8.64
CA ALA A 415 -17.74 1.29 7.41
C ALA A 415 -16.82 0.20 6.86
N LEU A 416 -17.39 -0.93 6.44
CA LEU A 416 -16.68 -2.11 5.95
C LEU A 416 -17.51 -2.86 4.90
N SER A 417 -16.96 -3.16 3.72
CA SER A 417 -17.67 -4.03 2.76
C SER A 417 -17.35 -5.52 3.02
N LEU A 418 -18.18 -6.18 3.84
CA LEU A 418 -17.96 -7.56 4.31
C LEU A 418 -18.90 -8.56 3.66
N SER A 419 -20.17 -8.16 3.51
CA SER A 419 -21.24 -8.89 2.82
C SER A 419 -20.99 -9.01 1.32
N GLY A 420 -20.09 -8.19 0.77
CA GLY A 420 -19.74 -8.14 -0.65
C GLY A 420 -20.89 -7.63 -1.54
N ALA A 421 -21.89 -6.96 -0.94
CA ALA A 421 -23.19 -6.67 -1.52
C ALA A 421 -23.31 -5.28 -2.19
N GLY A 422 -22.19 -4.61 -2.50
CA GLY A 422 -22.19 -3.30 -3.15
C GLY A 422 -22.60 -2.12 -2.25
N VAL A 423 -22.54 -2.33 -0.93
CA VAL A 423 -22.87 -1.38 0.15
C VAL A 423 -21.93 -1.64 1.33
N ASP A 424 -21.86 -0.69 2.25
CA ASP A 424 -21.12 -0.82 3.49
C ASP A 424 -21.94 -1.54 4.57
N ASP A 425 -21.29 -2.47 5.28
CA ASP A 425 -21.71 -2.96 6.57
C ASP A 425 -21.06 -2.11 7.69
N LEU A 426 -21.66 -2.06 8.89
CA LEU A 426 -21.12 -1.30 10.01
C LEU A 426 -20.60 -2.21 11.12
N LEU A 427 -19.28 -2.17 11.36
CA LEU A 427 -18.69 -2.75 12.58
C LEU A 427 -18.68 -1.70 13.69
N ILE A 428 -19.31 -2.04 14.81
CA ILE A 428 -19.61 -1.11 15.89
C ILE A 428 -19.14 -1.70 17.21
N THR A 429 -18.32 -0.95 17.94
CA THR A 429 -17.94 -1.29 19.31
C THR A 429 -18.95 -0.72 20.30
N SER A 430 -19.25 -1.47 21.37
CA SER A 430 -20.16 -1.04 22.43
C SER A 430 -19.56 -1.25 23.82
N ARG A 431 -20.17 -0.60 24.83
CA ARG A 431 -19.83 -0.71 26.25
C ARG A 431 -21.08 -0.77 27.12
N GLY A 432 -20.93 -1.31 28.33
CA GLY A 432 -22.00 -1.35 29.34
C GLY A 432 -22.43 0.04 29.83
N THR A 433 -23.75 0.26 29.88
CA THR A 433 -24.36 1.34 30.68
C THR A 433 -24.66 0.84 32.10
N SER A 434 -24.92 1.77 33.02
CA SER A 434 -25.28 1.48 34.42
C SER A 434 -26.62 0.74 34.61
N THR A 435 -27.38 0.49 33.53
CA THR A 435 -28.75 -0.06 33.56
C THR A 435 -28.87 -1.44 32.93
N GLY A 436 -27.80 -2.05 32.42
CA GLY A 436 -27.87 -3.35 31.73
C GLY A 436 -26.59 -4.19 31.75
N SER A 437 -26.72 -5.42 31.26
CA SER A 437 -25.63 -6.41 31.20
C SER A 437 -25.03 -6.49 29.79
N CYS A 438 -24.55 -5.38 29.26
CA CYS A 438 -23.75 -5.42 28.04
C CYS A 438 -22.27 -5.62 28.39
N PRO A 439 -21.62 -6.73 27.97
CA PRO A 439 -20.16 -6.76 27.87
C PRO A 439 -19.71 -5.72 26.84
N SER A 440 -18.47 -5.23 26.95
CA SER A 440 -17.88 -4.54 25.81
C SER A 440 -17.78 -5.51 24.63
N ALA A 441 -18.45 -5.16 23.52
CA ALA A 441 -18.81 -6.12 22.48
C ALA A 441 -18.69 -5.52 21.08
N PHE A 442 -18.58 -6.42 20.11
CA PHE A 442 -18.67 -6.11 18.69
C PHE A 442 -20.12 -6.33 18.24
N HIS A 443 -20.67 -5.34 17.55
CA HIS A 443 -21.93 -5.46 16.83
C HIS A 443 -21.67 -5.27 15.35
N LEU A 444 -22.38 -6.03 14.52
CA LEU A 444 -22.35 -5.86 13.07
C LEU A 444 -23.78 -5.65 12.59
N ALA A 445 -24.05 -4.46 12.03
CA ALA A 445 -25.23 -4.23 11.20
C ALA A 445 -24.82 -4.51 9.75
N THR A 446 -25.39 -5.56 9.16
CA THR A 446 -25.12 -5.91 7.75
C THR A 446 -26.22 -5.40 6.84
N ALA A 447 -25.85 -4.91 5.66
CA ALA A 447 -26.84 -4.62 4.64
C ALA A 447 -27.46 -5.90 4.06
N GLN A 448 -28.71 -5.80 3.63
CA GLN A 448 -29.46 -6.85 2.94
C GLN A 448 -29.57 -6.51 1.46
N ALA A 449 -28.83 -7.24 0.62
CA ALA A 449 -29.16 -7.35 -0.79
C ALA A 449 -30.21 -8.43 -1.05
N ASN A 450 -31.12 -8.13 -1.97
CA ASN A 450 -32.08 -9.08 -2.54
C ASN A 450 -31.32 -10.14 -3.39
N GLU A 451 -31.87 -11.35 -3.53
CA GLU A 451 -31.21 -12.44 -4.28
C GLU A 451 -32.00 -12.81 -5.54
N LEU A 452 -31.49 -12.37 -6.69
CA LEU A 452 -32.04 -12.65 -8.01
C LEU A 452 -31.30 -13.85 -8.62
N VAL A 453 -32.01 -14.75 -9.32
CA VAL A 453 -31.45 -16.04 -9.74
C VAL A 453 -31.63 -16.30 -11.24
N VAL A 454 -30.52 -16.27 -11.97
CA VAL A 454 -30.43 -16.70 -13.38
C VAL A 454 -30.41 -18.23 -13.44
N THR A 455 -31.33 -18.81 -14.21
CA THR A 455 -31.56 -20.26 -14.29
C THR A 455 -31.47 -20.84 -15.70
N THR A 456 -31.34 -20.01 -16.73
CA THR A 456 -31.11 -20.43 -18.13
C THR A 456 -30.06 -19.58 -18.83
N THR A 457 -29.42 -20.11 -19.88
CA THR A 457 -28.55 -19.32 -20.78
C THR A 457 -29.30 -18.47 -21.80
N SER A 458 -30.63 -18.53 -21.82
CA SER A 458 -31.49 -17.75 -22.72
C SER A 458 -31.22 -16.24 -22.59
N ASP A 459 -31.10 -15.54 -23.72
CA ASP A 459 -30.80 -14.10 -23.78
C ASP A 459 -31.99 -13.21 -23.37
N ASP A 460 -33.22 -13.73 -23.40
CA ASP A 460 -34.41 -13.07 -22.89
C ASP A 460 -35.38 -14.06 -22.21
N GLY A 461 -36.43 -13.52 -21.58
CA GLY A 461 -37.50 -14.29 -20.96
C GLY A 461 -37.21 -14.84 -19.55
N PRO A 462 -38.13 -15.67 -19.01
CA PRO A 462 -38.10 -16.15 -17.63
C PRO A 462 -36.78 -16.84 -17.23
N GLY A 463 -36.13 -16.33 -16.17
CA GLY A 463 -34.89 -16.88 -15.62
C GLY A 463 -33.61 -16.49 -16.39
N SER A 464 -33.70 -15.55 -17.34
CA SER A 464 -32.54 -15.00 -18.05
C SER A 464 -31.76 -13.97 -17.23
N LEU A 465 -30.49 -13.74 -17.58
CA LEU A 465 -29.70 -12.63 -17.01
C LEU A 465 -30.34 -11.26 -17.35
N ARG A 466 -30.99 -11.14 -18.51
CA ARG A 466 -31.70 -9.93 -18.91
C ARG A 466 -32.83 -9.58 -17.95
N GLN A 467 -33.67 -10.56 -17.58
CA GLN A 467 -34.72 -10.36 -16.57
C GLN A 467 -34.11 -9.97 -15.21
N ALA A 468 -33.07 -10.66 -14.75
CA ALA A 468 -32.45 -10.35 -13.46
C ALA A 468 -31.86 -8.91 -13.41
N LEU A 469 -31.39 -8.39 -14.54
CA LEU A 469 -30.94 -7.00 -14.66
C LEU A 469 -32.11 -6.01 -14.75
N GLU A 470 -33.23 -6.38 -15.36
CA GLU A 470 -34.46 -5.57 -15.35
C GLU A 470 -35.09 -5.51 -13.94
N GLU A 471 -35.03 -6.60 -13.18
CA GLU A 471 -35.50 -6.68 -11.80
C GLU A 471 -34.60 -5.89 -10.83
N ALA A 472 -33.27 -6.03 -10.92
CA ALA A 472 -32.34 -5.20 -10.14
C ALA A 472 -32.50 -3.70 -10.43
N ASN A 473 -32.74 -3.32 -11.70
CA ASN A 473 -33.00 -1.93 -12.08
C ASN A 473 -34.38 -1.40 -11.62
N ALA A 474 -35.28 -2.27 -11.18
CA ALA A 474 -36.56 -1.90 -10.56
C ALA A 474 -36.52 -1.92 -9.02
N SER A 475 -35.39 -2.34 -8.43
CA SER A 475 -35.14 -2.40 -7.00
C SER A 475 -34.88 -1.02 -6.39
N SER A 476 -35.12 -0.91 -5.09
CA SER A 476 -34.86 0.29 -4.27
C SER A 476 -33.68 0.12 -3.30
N GLY A 477 -32.99 -1.03 -3.36
CA GLY A 477 -31.79 -1.35 -2.59
C GLY A 477 -30.86 -2.29 -3.38
N PRO A 478 -29.80 -2.81 -2.77
CA PRO A 478 -28.80 -3.61 -3.49
C PRO A 478 -29.32 -5.01 -3.88
N ASP A 479 -28.75 -5.58 -4.93
CA ASP A 479 -29.13 -6.89 -5.48
C ASP A 479 -27.90 -7.78 -5.71
N ILE A 480 -28.00 -9.07 -5.38
CA ILE A 480 -27.03 -10.09 -5.76
C ILE A 480 -27.66 -11.00 -6.81
N ILE A 481 -27.20 -10.87 -8.05
CA ILE A 481 -27.54 -11.74 -9.16
C ILE A 481 -26.67 -13.00 -9.09
N ARG A 482 -27.29 -14.13 -8.76
CA ARG A 482 -26.68 -15.47 -8.72
C ARG A 482 -27.03 -16.27 -9.96
N PHE A 483 -26.13 -17.18 -10.32
CA PHE A 483 -26.33 -18.14 -11.41
C PHE A 483 -26.53 -19.54 -10.83
N ARG A 484 -27.67 -20.16 -11.16
CA ARG A 484 -28.01 -21.55 -10.84
C ARG A 484 -28.52 -22.27 -12.09
N ILE A 485 -27.77 -22.15 -13.19
CA ILE A 485 -28.09 -22.78 -14.47
C ILE A 485 -27.75 -24.27 -14.39
N PRO A 486 -28.67 -25.20 -14.72
CA PRO A 486 -28.38 -26.63 -14.69
C PRO A 486 -27.52 -27.05 -15.89
N THR A 487 -26.67 -28.06 -15.74
CA THR A 487 -25.85 -28.63 -16.83
C THR A 487 -26.65 -29.31 -17.95
N SER A 488 -27.98 -29.35 -17.82
CA SER A 488 -28.93 -29.75 -18.87
C SER A 488 -29.47 -28.59 -19.71
N ASP A 489 -29.12 -27.34 -19.39
CA ASP A 489 -29.48 -26.17 -20.21
C ASP A 489 -28.76 -26.23 -21.58
N PRO A 490 -29.43 -25.91 -22.71
CA PRO A 490 -28.85 -26.02 -24.06
C PRO A 490 -27.58 -25.19 -24.31
N GLY A 491 -27.31 -24.17 -23.51
CA GLY A 491 -26.08 -23.38 -23.59
C GLY A 491 -24.90 -23.92 -22.77
N PHE A 492 -25.07 -25.02 -22.03
CA PHE A 492 -23.95 -25.69 -21.37
C PHE A 492 -23.10 -26.48 -22.39
N PHE A 493 -21.87 -26.03 -22.62
CA PHE A 493 -20.94 -26.63 -23.58
C PHE A 493 -19.49 -26.46 -23.10
N ALA A 494 -18.64 -27.47 -23.35
CA ALA A 494 -17.21 -27.45 -23.01
C ALA A 494 -16.89 -27.03 -21.55
N GLY A 495 -17.78 -27.34 -20.59
CA GLY A 495 -17.61 -27.02 -19.17
C GLY A 495 -18.11 -25.62 -18.74
N ALA A 496 -18.70 -24.84 -19.65
CA ALA A 496 -19.15 -23.47 -19.42
C ALA A 496 -20.57 -23.22 -19.96
N PHE A 497 -21.22 -22.15 -19.52
CA PHE A 497 -22.60 -21.77 -19.83
C PHE A 497 -22.63 -20.52 -20.72
N PHE A 498 -23.09 -20.65 -21.97
CA PHE A 498 -22.98 -19.60 -22.99
C PHE A 498 -24.26 -18.77 -23.16
N ILE A 499 -24.32 -17.62 -22.48
CA ILE A 499 -25.31 -16.56 -22.70
C ILE A 499 -24.90 -15.75 -23.95
N ARG A 500 -25.59 -16.00 -25.07
CA ARG A 500 -25.31 -15.34 -26.37
C ARG A 500 -26.26 -14.17 -26.59
N LEU A 501 -25.75 -12.96 -26.44
CA LEU A 501 -26.56 -11.74 -26.50
C LEU A 501 -26.97 -11.42 -27.94
N ARG A 502 -28.27 -11.19 -28.17
CA ARG A 502 -28.83 -10.77 -29.48
C ARG A 502 -29.08 -9.26 -29.56
N SER A 503 -29.06 -8.58 -28.42
CA SER A 503 -29.22 -7.13 -28.26
C SER A 503 -28.50 -6.68 -26.98
N PRO A 504 -28.21 -5.37 -26.79
CA PRO A 504 -27.58 -4.88 -25.56
C PRO A 504 -28.34 -5.31 -24.32
N LEU A 505 -27.64 -5.65 -23.24
CA LEU A 505 -28.26 -5.85 -21.93
C LEU A 505 -28.80 -4.51 -21.37
N PRO A 506 -29.74 -4.56 -20.41
CA PRO A 506 -30.09 -3.40 -19.60
C PRO A 506 -28.83 -2.84 -18.93
N GLU A 507 -28.64 -1.53 -18.99
CA GLU A 507 -27.59 -0.85 -18.22
C GLU A 507 -27.93 -0.96 -16.73
N ILE A 508 -26.95 -1.29 -15.90
CA ILE A 508 -27.10 -1.37 -14.45
C ILE A 508 -27.12 0.06 -13.90
N ARG A 509 -28.26 0.46 -13.32
CA ARG A 509 -28.59 1.82 -12.87
C ARG A 509 -29.08 1.87 -11.43
N GLY A 510 -29.56 0.75 -10.88
CA GLY A 510 -29.52 0.53 -9.42
C GLY A 510 -28.06 0.48 -8.98
N GLY A 511 -27.70 1.13 -7.87
CA GLY A 511 -26.36 1.00 -7.28
C GLY A 511 -26.20 -0.33 -6.54
N GLY A 512 -24.97 -0.74 -6.29
CA GLY A 512 -24.65 -1.90 -5.46
C GLY A 512 -24.99 -3.28 -6.05
N VAL A 513 -25.28 -3.40 -7.34
CA VAL A 513 -25.66 -4.68 -7.96
C VAL A 513 -24.44 -5.59 -8.13
N THR A 514 -24.51 -6.81 -7.58
CA THR A 514 -23.43 -7.80 -7.58
C THR A 514 -23.76 -8.97 -8.50
N LEU A 515 -23.00 -9.14 -9.59
CA LEU A 515 -23.07 -10.29 -10.49
C LEU A 515 -22.06 -11.35 -10.04
N ASP A 516 -22.54 -12.39 -9.35
CA ASP A 516 -21.71 -13.42 -8.74
C ASP A 516 -21.58 -14.67 -9.63
N GLY A 517 -20.59 -14.69 -10.52
CA GLY A 517 -20.23 -15.87 -11.32
C GLY A 517 -19.67 -17.05 -10.51
N ALA A 518 -19.23 -16.84 -9.26
CA ALA A 518 -18.79 -17.93 -8.38
C ALA A 518 -19.96 -18.80 -7.92
N SER A 519 -21.16 -18.22 -7.80
CA SER A 519 -22.37 -18.95 -7.39
C SER A 519 -22.74 -20.11 -8.33
N GLN A 520 -22.39 -20.04 -9.63
CA GLN A 520 -22.53 -21.17 -10.55
C GLN A 520 -21.58 -22.32 -10.19
N ILE A 521 -20.33 -22.01 -9.82
CA ILE A 521 -19.33 -22.99 -9.39
C ILE A 521 -19.78 -23.66 -8.08
N ALA A 522 -20.38 -22.89 -7.17
CA ALA A 522 -20.98 -23.43 -5.95
C ALA A 522 -22.22 -24.32 -6.22
N PHE A 523 -22.92 -24.11 -7.34
CA PHE A 523 -24.11 -24.89 -7.71
C PHE A 523 -23.79 -26.17 -8.52
N THR A 524 -22.88 -26.12 -9.49
CA THR A 524 -22.55 -27.26 -10.38
C THR A 524 -21.15 -27.86 -10.17
N GLY A 525 -20.36 -27.31 -9.24
CA GLY A 525 -18.94 -27.65 -9.08
C GLY A 525 -18.04 -26.96 -10.13
N ALA A 526 -16.74 -27.21 -10.02
CA ALA A 526 -15.68 -26.64 -10.85
C ALA A 526 -15.63 -27.25 -12.27
N THR A 527 -16.67 -27.03 -13.08
CA THR A 527 -16.83 -27.62 -14.43
C THR A 527 -15.77 -27.16 -15.46
N ASN A 528 -14.97 -26.14 -15.13
CA ASN A 528 -13.86 -25.61 -15.93
C ASN A 528 -12.53 -25.59 -15.14
N GLY A 529 -12.45 -26.40 -14.07
CA GLY A 529 -11.49 -26.18 -12.98
C GLY A 529 -11.81 -24.88 -12.23
N ASP A 530 -10.82 -24.29 -11.58
CA ASP A 530 -10.98 -23.08 -10.73
C ASP A 530 -11.15 -21.77 -11.52
N ARG A 531 -11.55 -21.85 -12.79
CA ARG A 531 -11.83 -20.72 -13.69
C ARG A 531 -13.31 -20.29 -13.61
N PRO A 532 -13.64 -19.08 -14.07
CA PRO A 532 -15.00 -18.70 -14.48
C PRO A 532 -15.70 -19.75 -15.36
N VAL A 533 -17.03 -19.83 -15.24
CA VAL A 533 -17.89 -20.80 -15.97
C VAL A 533 -19.07 -20.15 -16.71
N ILE A 534 -19.44 -18.91 -16.38
CA ILE A 534 -20.47 -18.15 -17.10
C ILE A 534 -19.81 -17.38 -18.24
N VAL A 535 -20.25 -17.62 -19.48
CA VAL A 535 -19.79 -16.90 -20.68
C VAL A 535 -20.88 -15.96 -21.16
N LEU A 536 -20.59 -14.66 -21.12
CA LEU A 536 -21.36 -13.63 -21.79
C LEU A 536 -20.67 -13.31 -23.14
N THR A 537 -21.41 -13.37 -24.25
CA THR A 537 -20.80 -13.12 -25.56
C THR A 537 -21.68 -12.38 -26.56
N GLY A 538 -21.06 -11.44 -27.28
CA GLY A 538 -21.66 -10.66 -28.36
C GLY A 538 -21.66 -11.36 -29.73
N GLU A 539 -21.25 -12.63 -29.81
CA GLU A 539 -21.03 -13.40 -31.05
C GLU A 539 -22.17 -13.34 -32.09
N ILE A 540 -23.42 -13.10 -31.66
CA ILE A 540 -24.60 -13.01 -32.53
C ILE A 540 -25.34 -11.66 -32.46
N GLY A 541 -24.87 -10.70 -31.66
CA GLY A 541 -25.56 -9.44 -31.36
C GLY A 541 -25.19 -8.27 -32.27
N GLY A 542 -24.13 -8.39 -33.06
CA GLY A 542 -23.58 -7.28 -33.85
C GLY A 542 -22.86 -6.25 -32.98
N THR A 543 -23.05 -4.96 -33.28
CA THR A 543 -22.42 -3.85 -32.55
C THR A 543 -23.09 -3.63 -31.19
N ILE A 544 -22.66 -4.39 -30.17
CA ILE A 544 -23.14 -4.27 -28.79
C ILE A 544 -21.97 -4.34 -27.79
N SER A 545 -22.16 -3.73 -26.62
CA SER A 545 -21.34 -3.93 -25.42
C SER A 545 -21.92 -5.07 -24.56
N GLY A 546 -21.11 -5.61 -23.66
CA GLY A 546 -21.52 -6.69 -22.74
C GLY A 546 -22.30 -6.18 -21.55
N LEU A 547 -21.60 -5.82 -20.47
CA LEU A 547 -22.18 -5.18 -19.30
C LEU A 547 -21.93 -3.67 -19.33
N VAL A 548 -22.89 -2.88 -18.85
CA VAL A 548 -22.75 -1.43 -18.69
C VAL A 548 -23.13 -1.10 -17.25
N LEU A 549 -22.15 -0.65 -16.46
CA LEU A 549 -22.32 -0.17 -15.09
C LEU A 549 -22.49 1.36 -15.17
N ALA A 550 -23.71 1.84 -14.90
CA ALA A 550 -24.12 3.25 -15.00
C ALA A 550 -24.59 3.79 -13.63
N SER A 551 -24.05 3.23 -12.56
CA SER A 551 -24.33 3.50 -11.15
C SER A 551 -23.11 3.10 -10.30
N ASP A 552 -23.19 3.33 -8.99
CA ASP A 552 -22.06 3.19 -8.07
C ASP A 552 -22.03 1.81 -7.39
N ARG A 553 -20.84 1.38 -6.95
CA ARG A 553 -20.56 0.20 -6.10
C ARG A 553 -21.04 -1.17 -6.64
N ASN A 554 -21.28 -1.30 -7.95
CA ASN A 554 -21.61 -2.61 -8.54
C ASN A 554 -20.37 -3.52 -8.58
N ALA A 555 -20.58 -4.83 -8.44
CA ALA A 555 -19.49 -5.83 -8.43
C ALA A 555 -19.70 -6.90 -9.51
N VAL A 556 -18.74 -7.06 -10.42
CA VAL A 556 -18.75 -8.09 -11.48
C VAL A 556 -17.67 -9.13 -11.17
N ARG A 557 -18.10 -10.34 -10.80
CA ARG A 557 -17.22 -11.40 -10.29
C ARG A 557 -17.22 -12.63 -11.18
N ARG A 558 -16.01 -13.10 -11.55
CA ARG A 558 -15.76 -14.43 -12.13
C ARG A 558 -16.65 -14.80 -13.33
N LEU A 559 -16.77 -13.87 -14.28
CA LEU A 559 -17.41 -14.05 -15.58
C LEU A 559 -16.38 -14.18 -16.72
N ILE A 560 -16.81 -14.71 -17.87
CA ILE A 560 -16.06 -14.70 -19.13
C ILE A 560 -16.79 -13.76 -20.10
N LEU A 561 -16.11 -12.76 -20.66
CA LEU A 561 -16.73 -11.76 -21.55
C LEU A 561 -15.98 -11.64 -22.89
N SER A 562 -16.66 -11.95 -24.00
CA SER A 562 -16.01 -12.16 -25.30
C SER A 562 -16.82 -11.71 -26.52
N ARG A 563 -16.13 -11.39 -27.63
CA ARG A 563 -16.72 -11.01 -28.93
C ARG A 563 -17.59 -9.74 -28.92
N PHE A 564 -17.35 -8.82 -28.00
CA PHE A 564 -17.98 -7.49 -27.98
C PHE A 564 -17.21 -6.54 -28.90
N ILE A 565 -17.68 -6.38 -30.14
CA ILE A 565 -16.92 -5.75 -31.23
C ILE A 565 -17.72 -4.57 -31.81
N GLY A 566 -17.07 -3.41 -31.91
CA GLY A 566 -17.63 -2.21 -32.51
C GLY A 566 -17.00 -0.93 -31.99
N ALA A 567 -17.23 0.18 -32.70
CA ALA A 567 -16.79 1.50 -32.24
C ALA A 567 -17.40 1.82 -30.86
N ASP A 568 -16.54 2.24 -29.93
CA ASP A 568 -16.87 2.54 -28.53
C ASP A 568 -17.59 1.42 -27.76
N GLN A 569 -17.48 0.16 -28.23
CA GLN A 569 -18.01 -1.00 -27.51
C GLN A 569 -16.95 -1.66 -26.63
N ALA A 570 -17.39 -2.22 -25.50
CA ALA A 570 -16.54 -2.97 -24.57
C ALA A 570 -17.22 -4.24 -24.05
N ALA A 571 -16.44 -5.17 -23.51
CA ALA A 571 -16.98 -6.27 -22.71
C ALA A 571 -17.62 -5.76 -21.41
N ILE A 572 -16.96 -4.81 -20.73
CA ILE A 572 -17.53 -4.05 -19.60
C ILE A 572 -17.33 -2.56 -19.86
N VAL A 573 -18.40 -1.78 -19.75
CA VAL A 573 -18.36 -0.31 -19.70
C VAL A 573 -18.71 0.13 -18.27
N ILE A 574 -17.94 1.05 -17.71
CA ILE A 574 -18.27 1.81 -16.50
C ILE A 574 -18.48 3.25 -16.94
N ARG A 575 -19.71 3.74 -16.82
CA ARG A 575 -20.16 5.07 -17.29
C ARG A 575 -20.58 5.90 -16.08
N GLY A 576 -19.76 6.87 -15.69
CA GLY A 576 -20.05 7.80 -14.57
C GLY A 576 -20.01 7.18 -13.17
N GLY A 577 -20.18 5.86 -13.06
CA GLY A 577 -20.25 5.13 -11.79
C GLY A 577 -18.97 5.18 -10.95
N ALA A 578 -19.16 5.27 -9.64
CA ALA A 578 -18.12 5.26 -8.62
C ALA A 578 -17.90 3.86 -8.01
N GLU A 579 -16.70 3.58 -7.49
CA GLU A 579 -16.42 2.43 -6.60
C GLU A 579 -16.81 1.03 -7.14
N ASN A 580 -17.06 0.87 -8.44
CA ASN A 580 -17.42 -0.42 -9.03
C ASN A 580 -16.20 -1.36 -9.05
N VAL A 581 -16.45 -2.65 -8.83
CA VAL A 581 -15.40 -3.69 -8.76
C VAL A 581 -15.58 -4.68 -9.93
N VAL A 582 -14.50 -4.94 -10.67
CA VAL A 582 -14.43 -6.00 -11.69
C VAL A 582 -13.30 -6.93 -11.31
N GLU A 583 -13.61 -8.18 -10.96
CA GLU A 583 -12.62 -9.10 -10.39
C GLU A 583 -12.80 -10.58 -10.78
N GLY A 584 -11.68 -11.30 -10.90
CA GLY A 584 -11.64 -12.72 -11.25
C GLY A 584 -12.12 -13.07 -12.67
N CYS A 585 -12.28 -12.09 -13.57
CA CYS A 585 -12.92 -12.26 -14.87
C CYS A 585 -11.93 -12.59 -16.01
N LEU A 586 -12.42 -13.34 -17.00
CA LEU A 586 -11.69 -13.66 -18.25
C LEU A 586 -12.27 -12.84 -19.40
N ILE A 587 -11.58 -11.77 -19.80
CA ILE A 587 -12.07 -10.78 -20.76
C ILE A 587 -11.29 -10.89 -22.06
N GLY A 588 -12.00 -11.12 -23.16
CA GLY A 588 -11.46 -11.29 -24.52
C GLY A 588 -10.79 -12.64 -24.78
N THR A 589 -10.87 -13.59 -23.84
CA THR A 589 -10.27 -14.92 -23.95
C THR A 589 -11.32 -16.02 -24.09
N ASN A 590 -10.91 -17.19 -24.57
CA ASN A 590 -11.72 -18.40 -24.61
C ASN A 590 -11.95 -18.98 -23.18
N VAL A 591 -12.79 -20.01 -23.06
CA VAL A 591 -13.12 -20.61 -21.76
C VAL A 591 -11.92 -21.13 -20.96
N THR A 592 -10.80 -21.46 -21.60
CA THR A 592 -9.58 -21.91 -20.91
C THR A 592 -8.65 -20.77 -20.49
N GLY A 593 -8.95 -19.52 -20.87
CA GLY A 593 -8.06 -18.37 -20.70
C GLY A 593 -6.78 -18.43 -21.54
N GLY A 594 -6.73 -19.30 -22.56
CA GLY A 594 -5.51 -19.66 -23.30
C GLY A 594 -5.57 -19.39 -24.81
N GLY A 595 -6.70 -18.89 -25.32
CA GLY A 595 -6.88 -18.59 -26.74
C GLY A 595 -7.80 -17.38 -26.96
N PRO A 596 -7.78 -16.76 -28.15
CA PRO A 596 -8.43 -15.47 -28.39
C PRO A 596 -9.95 -15.58 -28.59
N ALA A 597 -10.69 -14.68 -27.94
CA ALA A 597 -12.11 -14.41 -28.18
C ALA A 597 -12.40 -12.90 -28.03
N GLY A 598 -11.51 -12.10 -28.62
CA GLY A 598 -11.32 -10.67 -28.35
C GLY A 598 -12.53 -9.75 -28.45
N ASN A 599 -12.41 -8.60 -27.82
CA ASN A 599 -13.35 -7.49 -27.85
C ASN A 599 -12.71 -6.27 -28.56
N THR A 600 -13.46 -5.22 -28.87
CA THR A 600 -12.84 -3.93 -29.23
C THR A 600 -12.16 -3.31 -28.01
N THR A 601 -12.89 -3.19 -26.90
CA THR A 601 -12.31 -2.84 -25.59
C THR A 601 -12.60 -3.95 -24.59
N GLY A 602 -11.64 -4.31 -23.73
CA GLY A 602 -11.89 -5.21 -22.60
C GLY A 602 -12.76 -4.51 -21.54
N VAL A 603 -12.19 -3.51 -20.87
CA VAL A 603 -12.89 -2.65 -19.91
C VAL A 603 -12.76 -1.18 -20.32
N LEU A 604 -13.88 -0.46 -20.39
CA LEU A 604 -13.95 0.98 -20.70
C LEU A 604 -14.46 1.75 -19.47
N LEU A 605 -13.71 2.73 -18.97
CA LEU A 605 -14.12 3.66 -17.93
C LEU A 605 -14.29 5.05 -18.55
N ILE A 606 -15.47 5.65 -18.43
CA ILE A 606 -15.87 6.85 -19.19
C ILE A 606 -16.89 7.72 -18.44
N GLU A 607 -17.12 8.93 -18.92
CA GLU A 607 -18.22 9.83 -18.53
C GLU A 607 -18.22 10.19 -17.03
N GLY A 608 -17.04 10.19 -16.40
CA GLY A 608 -16.87 10.55 -14.99
C GLY A 608 -16.82 9.37 -14.02
N ALA A 609 -16.54 8.16 -14.53
CA ALA A 609 -16.33 6.97 -13.71
C ALA A 609 -15.12 7.16 -12.78
N ARG A 610 -15.32 7.02 -11.47
CA ARG A 610 -14.33 7.34 -10.43
C ARG A 610 -14.08 6.20 -9.45
N GLU A 611 -12.89 6.14 -8.85
CA GLU A 611 -12.61 5.25 -7.69
C GLU A 611 -12.86 3.73 -7.94
N ASN A 612 -13.06 3.31 -9.20
CA ASN A 612 -13.42 1.94 -9.56
C ASN A 612 -12.20 1.01 -9.50
N ARG A 613 -12.38 -0.23 -9.03
CA ARG A 613 -11.31 -1.25 -8.96
C ARG A 613 -11.44 -2.30 -10.05
N ILE A 614 -10.49 -2.32 -10.97
CA ILE A 614 -10.29 -3.41 -11.93
C ILE A 614 -9.19 -4.33 -11.38
N GLY A 615 -9.60 -5.45 -10.79
CA GLY A 615 -8.72 -6.48 -10.22
C GLY A 615 -8.53 -6.34 -8.70
N GLY A 616 -7.32 -6.65 -8.22
CA GLY A 616 -6.93 -6.66 -6.81
C GLY A 616 -5.61 -7.39 -6.57
N ALA A 617 -5.12 -7.40 -5.33
CA ALA A 617 -3.86 -8.06 -4.97
C ALA A 617 -3.92 -9.60 -5.05
N SER A 618 -5.06 -10.20 -4.67
CA SER A 618 -5.19 -11.66 -4.58
C SER A 618 -5.32 -12.34 -5.94
N ALA A 619 -4.91 -13.61 -6.02
CA ALA A 619 -5.03 -14.42 -7.22
C ALA A 619 -6.50 -14.70 -7.63
N GLU A 620 -7.45 -14.58 -6.70
CA GLU A 620 -8.89 -14.68 -7.01
C GLU A 620 -9.46 -13.39 -7.61
N ALA A 621 -8.93 -12.22 -7.23
CA ALA A 621 -9.38 -10.93 -7.73
C ALA A 621 -8.83 -10.59 -9.12
N ARG A 622 -7.69 -11.17 -9.50
CA ARG A 622 -7.02 -10.99 -10.81
C ARG A 622 -7.95 -11.22 -12.01
N ASN A 623 -8.08 -10.22 -12.87
CA ASN A 623 -8.65 -10.41 -14.21
C ASN A 623 -7.57 -10.78 -15.23
N VAL A 624 -8.01 -11.40 -16.34
CA VAL A 624 -7.19 -11.65 -17.55
C VAL A 624 -7.86 -10.90 -18.69
N ILE A 625 -7.19 -9.89 -19.26
CA ILE A 625 -7.80 -8.90 -20.17
C ILE A 625 -6.95 -8.82 -21.44
N SER A 626 -7.34 -9.59 -22.46
CA SER A 626 -6.46 -10.01 -23.55
C SER A 626 -7.17 -10.09 -24.91
N ALA A 627 -6.39 -10.29 -25.99
CA ALA A 627 -6.83 -10.40 -27.39
C ALA A 627 -7.74 -9.26 -27.92
N SER A 628 -7.77 -8.10 -27.27
CA SER A 628 -8.68 -6.99 -27.58
C SER A 628 -7.95 -5.79 -28.20
N THR A 629 -8.63 -4.89 -28.93
CA THR A 629 -7.94 -3.70 -29.49
C THR A 629 -7.37 -2.82 -28.39
N THR A 630 -8.09 -2.65 -27.28
CA THR A 630 -7.55 -2.06 -26.05
C THR A 630 -7.95 -2.92 -24.87
N GLY A 631 -7.00 -3.31 -24.02
CA GLY A 631 -7.29 -4.11 -22.83
C GLY A 631 -8.17 -3.34 -21.85
N ILE A 632 -7.63 -2.23 -21.30
CA ILE A 632 -8.37 -1.29 -20.45
C ILE A 632 -8.23 0.12 -21.01
N LEU A 633 -9.33 0.86 -21.11
CA LEU A 633 -9.39 2.24 -21.60
C LEU A 633 -10.04 3.15 -20.56
N LEU A 634 -9.31 4.16 -20.10
CA LEU A 634 -9.82 5.26 -19.26
C LEU A 634 -9.96 6.51 -20.13
N ARG A 635 -11.14 7.16 -20.09
CA ARG A 635 -11.43 8.29 -20.99
C ARG A 635 -12.25 9.39 -20.35
N GLY A 636 -11.75 10.63 -20.42
CA GLY A 636 -12.48 11.86 -20.09
C GLY A 636 -12.03 12.57 -18.82
N ALA A 637 -12.12 13.90 -18.82
CA ALA A 637 -11.62 14.83 -17.79
C ALA A 637 -12.02 14.51 -16.33
N THR A 638 -13.17 13.88 -16.12
CA THR A 638 -13.74 13.56 -14.80
C THR A 638 -13.58 12.08 -14.42
N THR A 639 -12.86 11.30 -15.22
CA THR A 639 -12.60 9.87 -14.98
C THR A 639 -11.32 9.75 -14.13
N THR A 640 -11.47 9.76 -12.81
CA THR A 640 -10.37 9.97 -11.83
C THR A 640 -10.31 8.92 -10.72
N GLY A 641 -9.14 8.77 -10.07
CA GLY A 641 -8.98 7.88 -8.90
C GLY A 641 -9.17 6.38 -9.15
N ASN A 642 -9.35 5.95 -10.41
CA ASN A 642 -9.60 4.54 -10.73
C ASN A 642 -8.34 3.69 -10.57
N LEU A 643 -8.53 2.43 -10.18
CA LEU A 643 -7.47 1.50 -9.78
C LEU A 643 -7.43 0.29 -10.71
N ILE A 644 -6.31 0.08 -11.40
CA ILE A 644 -6.04 -1.14 -12.19
C ILE A 644 -4.99 -1.96 -11.42
N LEU A 645 -5.37 -3.08 -10.81
CA LEU A 645 -4.53 -3.81 -9.84
C LEU A 645 -4.42 -5.31 -10.15
N GLY A 646 -3.21 -5.86 -10.13
CA GLY A 646 -2.92 -7.30 -10.15
C GLY A 646 -3.37 -8.09 -11.39
N ASN A 647 -3.81 -7.41 -12.46
CA ASN A 647 -4.36 -8.02 -13.66
C ASN A 647 -3.27 -8.61 -14.57
N PHE A 648 -3.66 -9.57 -15.41
CA PHE A 648 -2.88 -10.04 -16.56
C PHE A 648 -3.45 -9.43 -17.84
N ILE A 649 -2.66 -8.62 -18.53
CA ILE A 649 -3.09 -7.80 -19.67
C ILE A 649 -2.24 -8.14 -20.89
N GLY A 650 -2.88 -8.71 -21.92
CA GLY A 650 -2.22 -9.15 -23.15
C GLY A 650 -1.57 -10.53 -23.08
N THR A 651 -1.78 -11.28 -21.99
CA THR A 651 -1.26 -12.65 -21.76
C THR A 651 -2.37 -13.68 -21.54
N THR A 652 -2.00 -14.96 -21.53
CA THR A 652 -2.85 -16.08 -21.11
C THR A 652 -3.12 -16.05 -19.60
N ALA A 653 -4.09 -16.83 -19.14
CA ALA A 653 -4.57 -16.79 -17.73
C ALA A 653 -3.57 -17.32 -16.69
N ASP A 654 -2.50 -17.99 -17.10
CA ASP A 654 -1.33 -18.33 -16.27
C ASP A 654 -0.30 -17.19 -16.19
N GLY A 655 -0.38 -16.19 -17.09
CA GLY A 655 0.54 -15.06 -17.19
C GLY A 655 1.82 -15.35 -17.99
N GLU A 656 1.92 -16.51 -18.64
CA GLU A 656 3.19 -17.01 -19.21
C GLU A 656 3.28 -17.01 -20.75
N ALA A 657 2.15 -16.96 -21.47
CA ALA A 657 2.15 -16.95 -22.94
C ALA A 657 1.45 -15.69 -23.51
N PRO A 658 1.84 -15.23 -24.71
CA PRO A 658 1.28 -14.02 -25.32
C PRO A 658 -0.15 -14.27 -25.84
N LEU A 659 -1.05 -13.35 -25.49
CA LEU A 659 -2.42 -13.28 -26.00
C LEU A 659 -2.78 -11.81 -26.30
N ALA A 660 -1.94 -11.22 -27.14
CA ALA A 660 -1.77 -9.78 -27.35
C ALA A 660 -3.05 -8.95 -27.48
N ASN A 661 -3.14 -7.85 -26.73
CA ASN A 661 -3.98 -6.71 -27.11
C ASN A 661 -3.29 -5.87 -28.21
N VAL A 662 -3.95 -4.87 -28.80
CA VAL A 662 -3.20 -3.82 -29.54
C VAL A 662 -2.58 -2.85 -28.54
N ASP A 663 -3.37 -2.14 -27.75
CA ASP A 663 -2.89 -1.41 -26.57
C ASP A 663 -3.24 -2.20 -25.28
N GLY A 664 -2.30 -2.33 -24.33
CA GLY A 664 -2.57 -2.97 -23.04
C GLY A 664 -3.51 -2.14 -22.17
N VAL A 665 -3.03 -0.99 -21.71
CA VAL A 665 -3.80 0.03 -20.98
C VAL A 665 -3.70 1.36 -21.73
N ARG A 666 -4.81 2.10 -21.88
CA ARG A 666 -4.81 3.43 -22.49
C ARG A 666 -5.57 4.44 -21.61
N ILE A 667 -4.99 5.62 -21.45
CA ILE A 667 -5.54 6.75 -20.68
C ILE A 667 -5.61 7.94 -21.63
N GLU A 668 -6.82 8.45 -21.92
CA GLU A 668 -7.02 9.55 -22.86
C GLU A 668 -8.18 10.48 -22.46
N GLY A 669 -8.42 11.56 -23.21
CA GLY A 669 -9.52 12.49 -22.96
C GLY A 669 -9.38 13.34 -21.70
N GLY A 670 -8.20 13.36 -21.07
CA GLY A 670 -7.94 14.01 -19.78
C GLY A 670 -8.30 13.19 -18.53
N ALA A 671 -8.33 11.86 -18.62
CA ALA A 671 -8.49 11.04 -17.41
C ALA A 671 -7.26 11.22 -16.49
N ASN A 672 -7.49 11.80 -15.31
CA ASN A 672 -6.45 12.30 -14.40
C ASN A 672 -6.41 11.50 -13.08
N GLY A 673 -5.26 11.46 -12.41
CA GLY A 673 -5.17 10.91 -11.05
C GLY A 673 -5.55 9.43 -10.90
N ASN A 674 -5.46 8.64 -11.97
CA ASN A 674 -5.75 7.19 -11.94
C ASN A 674 -4.47 6.39 -11.66
N ARG A 675 -4.61 5.22 -11.02
CA ARG A 675 -3.48 4.39 -10.57
C ARG A 675 -3.48 3.02 -11.27
N VAL A 676 -2.38 2.72 -11.96
CA VAL A 676 -2.11 1.44 -12.61
C VAL A 676 -1.02 0.72 -11.82
N GLY A 677 -1.43 -0.25 -11.01
CA GLY A 677 -0.58 -1.01 -10.10
C GLY A 677 -0.25 -0.27 -8.81
N ALA A 678 0.19 -1.06 -7.84
CA ALA A 678 0.66 -0.65 -6.51
C ALA A 678 1.58 -1.77 -5.97
N PRO A 679 2.42 -1.51 -4.95
CA PRO A 679 3.13 -2.57 -4.23
C PRO A 679 2.20 -3.73 -3.85
N GLY A 680 2.70 -4.97 -3.95
CA GLY A 680 1.90 -6.20 -3.80
C GLY A 680 0.84 -6.47 -4.89
N ALA A 681 0.42 -5.47 -5.67
CA ALA A 681 -0.70 -5.52 -6.61
C ALA A 681 -0.37 -4.97 -8.02
N GLY A 682 0.87 -5.11 -8.46
CA GLY A 682 1.32 -4.74 -9.81
C GLY A 682 0.70 -5.62 -10.91
N ASN A 683 0.41 -5.02 -12.08
CA ASN A 683 -0.15 -5.76 -13.22
C ASN A 683 0.97 -6.38 -14.08
N VAL A 684 0.65 -7.46 -14.80
CA VAL A 684 1.46 -7.96 -15.92
C VAL A 684 0.90 -7.35 -17.21
N ILE A 685 1.68 -6.54 -17.92
CA ILE A 685 1.26 -5.79 -19.13
C ILE A 685 2.21 -6.11 -20.28
N ALA A 686 1.87 -7.10 -21.10
CA ALA A 686 2.84 -7.74 -21.98
C ALA A 686 2.25 -8.14 -23.34
N ALA A 687 3.15 -8.39 -24.30
CA ALA A 687 2.92 -8.84 -25.66
C ALA A 687 2.01 -7.95 -26.54
N SER A 688 1.71 -6.71 -26.13
CA SER A 688 0.83 -5.80 -26.88
C SER A 688 1.40 -5.46 -28.26
N VAL A 689 0.55 -5.39 -29.30
CA VAL A 689 0.97 -5.13 -30.70
C VAL A 689 1.33 -3.65 -30.94
N GLY A 690 0.81 -2.76 -30.10
CA GLY A 690 1.20 -1.36 -29.91
C GLY A 690 1.96 -1.20 -28.60
N ASN A 691 1.43 -0.37 -27.71
CA ASN A 691 2.07 -0.03 -26.43
C ASN A 691 1.57 -0.91 -25.27
N GLY A 692 2.42 -1.10 -24.25
CA GLY A 692 2.01 -1.69 -22.98
C GLY A 692 1.01 -0.77 -22.25
N LEU A 693 1.44 0.45 -21.94
CA LEU A 693 0.58 1.53 -21.44
C LEU A 693 0.73 2.78 -22.34
N TRP A 694 -0.37 3.50 -22.60
CA TRP A 694 -0.35 4.74 -23.38
C TRP A 694 -1.21 5.86 -22.76
N ILE A 695 -0.58 6.94 -22.32
CA ILE A 695 -1.23 8.19 -21.86
C ILE A 695 -1.24 9.18 -23.03
N ARG A 696 -2.40 9.69 -23.48
CA ARG A 696 -2.48 10.44 -24.74
C ARG A 696 -3.63 11.43 -24.95
N ALA A 697 -3.42 12.28 -25.95
CA ALA A 697 -4.39 13.23 -26.48
C ALA A 697 -5.62 12.55 -27.13
N PRO A 698 -6.79 13.23 -27.20
CA PRO A 698 -7.05 14.61 -26.79
C PRO A 698 -7.10 14.81 -25.27
N GLY A 699 -6.90 16.04 -24.80
CA GLY A 699 -6.75 16.37 -23.37
C GLY A 699 -5.34 16.09 -22.84
N SER A 700 -5.02 16.67 -21.69
CA SER A 700 -3.82 16.33 -20.90
C SER A 700 -4.26 15.36 -19.81
N ALA A 701 -3.72 14.15 -19.81
CA ALA A 701 -4.03 13.12 -18.81
C ALA A 701 -2.93 13.16 -17.74
N ASP A 702 -3.23 13.86 -16.65
CA ASP A 702 -2.29 14.36 -15.67
C ASP A 702 -2.34 13.59 -14.34
N ARG A 703 -1.25 13.58 -13.58
CA ARG A 703 -1.15 12.97 -12.23
C ARG A 703 -1.50 11.48 -12.14
N ASN A 704 -1.53 10.76 -13.25
CA ASN A 704 -1.73 9.32 -13.22
C ASN A 704 -0.46 8.62 -12.69
N ILE A 705 -0.65 7.54 -11.95
CA ILE A 705 0.40 6.79 -11.26
C ILE A 705 0.53 5.41 -11.92
N VAL A 706 1.74 5.00 -12.26
CA VAL A 706 2.04 3.68 -12.82
C VAL A 706 3.13 3.04 -11.97
N GLN A 707 2.79 2.08 -11.12
CA GLN A 707 3.68 1.52 -10.10
C GLN A 707 3.65 -0.01 -10.03
N ALA A 708 4.78 -0.61 -9.65
CA ALA A 708 4.99 -2.04 -9.41
C ALA A 708 4.69 -2.99 -10.59
N ASN A 709 4.42 -2.48 -11.80
CA ASN A 709 3.98 -3.30 -12.92
C ASN A 709 5.14 -4.09 -13.55
N ARG A 710 4.81 -5.25 -14.12
CA ARG A 710 5.68 -6.09 -14.95
C ARG A 710 5.30 -5.86 -16.42
N ILE A 711 6.09 -5.04 -17.11
CA ILE A 711 5.80 -4.58 -18.47
C ILE A 711 6.77 -5.23 -19.44
N GLY A 712 6.24 -5.99 -20.41
CA GLY A 712 7.04 -6.75 -21.39
C GLY A 712 7.70 -8.04 -20.86
N VAL A 713 7.38 -8.45 -19.63
CA VAL A 713 7.78 -9.74 -19.05
C VAL A 713 6.57 -10.55 -18.63
N SER A 714 6.72 -11.88 -18.53
CA SER A 714 5.71 -12.78 -17.97
C SER A 714 5.65 -12.71 -16.44
N LEU A 715 4.71 -13.44 -15.83
CA LEU A 715 4.67 -13.60 -14.37
C LEU A 715 6.01 -14.17 -13.83
N SER A 716 6.53 -15.25 -14.43
CA SER A 716 7.84 -15.83 -14.09
C SER A 716 9.05 -14.99 -14.50
N GLY A 717 8.85 -13.93 -15.30
CA GLY A 717 9.92 -13.05 -15.80
C GLY A 717 10.45 -13.42 -17.19
N ALA A 718 9.79 -14.31 -17.93
CA ALA A 718 10.18 -14.64 -19.31
C ALA A 718 9.89 -13.48 -20.29
N PRO A 719 10.67 -13.32 -21.38
CA PRO A 719 10.48 -12.22 -22.33
C PRO A 719 9.13 -12.27 -23.08
N LEU A 720 8.27 -11.27 -22.85
CA LEU A 720 6.99 -11.07 -23.51
C LEU A 720 6.82 -9.59 -23.94
N GLY A 721 7.85 -9.03 -24.57
CA GLY A 721 7.92 -7.61 -24.94
C GLY A 721 6.72 -7.06 -25.70
N ASN A 722 6.30 -5.84 -25.35
CA ASN A 722 5.36 -5.08 -26.19
C ASN A 722 6.08 -4.63 -27.48
N ARG A 723 5.33 -4.46 -28.57
CA ARG A 723 5.90 -4.30 -29.92
C ARG A 723 6.31 -2.87 -30.27
N VAL A 724 5.74 -1.86 -29.61
CA VAL A 724 6.18 -0.47 -29.72
C VAL A 724 6.86 -0.11 -28.40
N THR A 725 6.21 0.69 -27.54
CA THR A 725 6.80 1.18 -26.28
C THR A 725 6.21 0.45 -25.07
N GLY A 726 6.98 0.33 -23.99
CA GLY A 726 6.50 -0.19 -22.70
C GLY A 726 5.48 0.75 -22.07
N ILE A 727 5.88 2.00 -21.84
CA ILE A 727 5.01 3.10 -21.42
C ILE A 727 5.21 4.29 -22.37
N ALA A 728 4.16 4.71 -23.08
CA ALA A 728 4.16 5.92 -23.90
C ALA A 728 3.34 7.04 -23.23
N ILE A 729 3.91 8.25 -23.13
CA ILE A 729 3.22 9.46 -22.69
C ILE A 729 3.28 10.47 -23.83
N SER A 730 2.16 10.77 -24.47
CA SER A 730 2.08 11.73 -25.59
C SER A 730 1.13 12.89 -25.34
N SER A 731 0.51 12.96 -24.16
CA SER A 731 -0.17 14.16 -23.63
C SER A 731 -0.53 13.96 -22.16
N GLY A 732 0.33 14.44 -21.26
CA GLY A 732 0.11 14.36 -19.82
C GLY A 732 1.25 14.99 -19.01
N SER A 733 0.92 15.60 -17.88
CA SER A 733 1.88 16.24 -16.97
C SER A 733 1.74 15.72 -15.54
N GLU A 734 2.78 15.89 -14.72
CA GLU A 734 2.81 15.44 -13.31
C GLU A 734 2.58 13.93 -13.09
N ASN A 735 2.61 13.09 -14.13
CA ASN A 735 2.42 11.64 -13.97
C ASN A 735 3.62 11.02 -13.24
N VAL A 736 3.39 9.94 -12.49
CA VAL A 736 4.43 9.26 -11.71
C VAL A 736 4.59 7.83 -12.23
N ILE A 737 5.76 7.55 -12.80
CA ILE A 737 6.16 6.23 -13.29
C ILE A 737 7.19 5.65 -12.31
N GLY A 738 6.79 4.64 -11.55
CA GLY A 738 7.58 4.06 -10.47
C GLY A 738 7.44 4.88 -9.18
N GLY A 739 8.50 4.96 -8.39
CA GLY A 739 8.47 5.67 -7.10
C GLY A 739 9.79 5.59 -6.35
N THR A 740 9.80 6.06 -5.11
CA THR A 740 11.00 6.08 -4.24
C THR A 740 11.06 4.91 -3.28
N GLU A 741 9.93 4.27 -3.00
CA GLU A 741 9.82 3.23 -1.99
C GLU A 741 10.07 1.81 -2.57
N VAL A 742 10.28 0.85 -1.67
CA VAL A 742 10.51 -0.54 -2.05
C VAL A 742 9.28 -1.10 -2.78
N GLY A 743 9.50 -1.63 -3.99
CA GLY A 743 8.43 -2.24 -4.79
C GLY A 743 7.54 -1.27 -5.58
N GLU A 744 7.70 0.06 -5.45
CA GLU A 744 6.96 1.02 -6.31
C GLU A 744 7.47 1.04 -7.75
N GLY A 745 8.77 0.82 -7.98
CA GLY A 745 9.39 0.80 -9.30
C GLY A 745 8.79 -0.27 -10.22
N ASN A 746 8.51 0.08 -11.47
CA ASN A 746 8.08 -0.90 -12.49
C ASN A 746 9.27 -1.69 -13.01
N LEU A 747 9.04 -2.93 -13.43
CA LEU A 747 9.96 -3.72 -14.24
C LEU A 747 9.54 -3.59 -15.70
N ILE A 748 10.34 -2.90 -16.53
CA ILE A 748 10.06 -2.59 -17.94
C ILE A 748 11.17 -3.17 -18.81
N ALA A 749 10.95 -4.34 -19.40
CA ALA A 749 11.99 -5.04 -20.14
C ALA A 749 11.50 -5.66 -21.45
N HIS A 750 12.45 -5.89 -22.36
CA HIS A 750 12.23 -6.58 -23.64
C HIS A 750 11.25 -5.91 -24.61
N GLN A 751 10.92 -4.63 -24.44
CA GLN A 751 10.12 -3.91 -25.45
C GLN A 751 10.87 -3.92 -26.79
N ARG A 752 10.16 -3.96 -27.92
CA ARG A 752 10.81 -3.98 -29.24
C ARG A 752 11.27 -2.61 -29.74
N GLY A 753 10.71 -1.55 -29.18
CA GLY A 753 11.25 -0.20 -29.23
C GLY A 753 11.66 0.26 -27.83
N VAL A 754 11.31 1.51 -27.51
CA VAL A 754 11.66 2.20 -26.25
C VAL A 754 11.02 1.56 -25.00
N GLY A 755 11.71 1.62 -23.86
CA GLY A 755 11.15 1.29 -22.53
C GLY A 755 10.04 2.25 -22.09
N ILE A 756 10.40 3.51 -21.80
CA ILE A 756 9.48 4.64 -21.54
C ILE A 756 9.73 5.76 -22.55
N GLN A 757 8.69 6.21 -23.26
CA GLN A 757 8.78 7.32 -24.21
C GLN A 757 7.88 8.48 -23.78
N ILE A 758 8.42 9.71 -23.73
CA ILE A 758 7.61 10.92 -23.46
C ILE A 758 7.69 11.87 -24.66
N SER A 759 6.55 12.38 -25.12
CA SER A 759 6.43 13.25 -26.29
C SER A 759 5.39 14.36 -26.08
N GLY A 760 5.40 15.38 -26.96
CA GLY A 760 4.55 16.56 -26.84
C GLY A 760 5.11 17.60 -25.85
N ALA A 761 4.21 18.32 -25.16
CA ALA A 761 4.54 19.29 -24.11
C ALA A 761 4.29 18.71 -22.70
N SER A 762 4.59 17.41 -22.55
CA SER A 762 4.29 16.58 -21.38
C SER A 762 5.39 16.73 -20.32
N ARG A 763 5.14 17.46 -19.22
CA ARG A 763 6.18 17.90 -18.26
C ARG A 763 5.92 17.47 -16.81
N GLY A 764 6.95 17.51 -15.96
CA GLY A 764 6.89 17.11 -14.55
C GLY A 764 6.63 15.60 -14.36
N ASN A 765 6.82 14.78 -15.39
CA ASN A 765 6.53 13.35 -15.35
C ASN A 765 7.73 12.60 -14.74
N ARG A 766 7.56 12.16 -13.49
CA ARG A 766 8.61 11.56 -12.67
C ARG A 766 8.85 10.11 -13.08
N ILE A 767 10.10 9.73 -13.37
CA ILE A 767 10.50 8.34 -13.67
C ILE A 767 11.47 7.88 -12.59
N LEU A 768 10.98 7.22 -11.55
CA LEU A 768 11.73 6.93 -10.31
C LEU A 768 11.79 5.43 -10.00
N GLY A 769 12.96 4.94 -9.60
CA GLY A 769 13.16 3.57 -9.08
C GLY A 769 12.87 2.41 -10.06
N ASN A 770 12.55 2.70 -11.32
CA ASN A 770 12.17 1.68 -12.30
C ASN A 770 13.36 0.81 -12.71
N THR A 771 13.13 -0.50 -12.84
CA THR A 771 14.07 -1.45 -13.44
C THR A 771 13.77 -1.53 -14.94
N ILE A 772 14.64 -0.97 -15.78
CA ILE A 772 14.44 -0.84 -17.23
C ILE A 772 15.62 -1.48 -17.95
N TRP A 773 15.43 -2.52 -18.79
CA TRP A 773 16.56 -3.19 -19.44
C TRP A 773 16.21 -4.06 -20.67
N ASN A 774 17.22 -4.25 -21.53
CA ASN A 774 17.21 -5.12 -22.70
C ASN A 774 16.02 -4.86 -23.62
N ASN A 775 15.74 -3.58 -23.85
CA ASN A 775 14.77 -3.09 -24.83
C ASN A 775 15.44 -2.93 -26.22
N GLY A 776 14.64 -2.76 -27.27
CA GLY A 776 15.14 -2.67 -28.65
C GLY A 776 15.67 -1.30 -29.05
N GLU A 777 15.25 -0.27 -28.31
CA GLU A 777 15.71 1.13 -28.41
C GLU A 777 16.03 1.61 -26.97
N LEU A 778 16.04 2.92 -26.70
CA LEU A 778 16.44 3.45 -25.38
C LEU A 778 15.53 2.97 -24.23
N GLY A 779 16.09 2.91 -23.01
CA GLY A 779 15.30 2.64 -21.80
C GLY A 779 14.33 3.78 -21.47
N ILE A 780 14.76 5.03 -21.66
CA ILE A 780 13.94 6.25 -21.59
C ILE A 780 14.30 7.08 -22.84
N ASP A 781 13.29 7.62 -23.53
CA ASP A 781 13.46 8.49 -24.71
C ASP A 781 12.50 9.70 -24.60
N LEU A 782 13.06 10.91 -24.65
CA LEU A 782 12.30 12.16 -24.69
C LEU A 782 12.23 12.64 -26.15
N ARG A 783 11.02 13.02 -26.59
CA ARG A 783 10.60 13.34 -27.98
C ARG A 783 10.46 12.14 -28.92
N GLY A 784 11.22 11.05 -28.78
CA GLY A 784 11.24 9.95 -29.75
C GLY A 784 12.25 10.14 -30.88
N ASP A 785 13.30 10.94 -30.68
CA ASP A 785 14.34 11.23 -31.67
C ASP A 785 15.75 10.75 -31.27
N GLY A 786 15.87 9.98 -30.19
CA GLY A 786 17.11 9.38 -29.69
C GLY A 786 17.68 10.15 -28.49
N PRO A 787 18.96 9.95 -28.13
CA PRO A 787 19.51 10.53 -26.91
C PRO A 787 19.43 12.05 -26.88
N THR A 788 18.73 12.59 -25.90
CA THR A 788 18.59 14.02 -25.63
C THR A 788 19.96 14.69 -25.48
N ALA A 789 20.13 15.88 -26.04
CA ALA A 789 21.38 16.63 -25.94
C ALA A 789 21.51 17.28 -24.56
N ASN A 790 22.67 17.13 -23.93
CA ASN A 790 22.94 17.73 -22.61
C ASN A 790 23.39 19.19 -22.77
N ASP A 791 22.47 20.16 -22.68
CA ASP A 791 22.68 21.56 -23.12
C ASP A 791 23.12 22.52 -21.99
N PRO A 792 23.86 23.61 -22.29
CA PRO A 792 24.40 24.52 -21.28
C PRO A 792 23.32 25.24 -20.45
N GLY A 793 23.15 24.79 -19.20
CA GLY A 793 22.22 25.36 -18.24
C GLY A 793 20.78 24.87 -18.32
N ASP A 794 20.50 23.85 -19.14
CA ASP A 794 19.17 23.23 -19.30
C ASP A 794 18.13 24.30 -19.68
N ALA A 795 18.32 24.87 -20.88
CA ALA A 795 17.51 25.99 -21.39
C ALA A 795 16.35 25.56 -22.30
N ASP A 796 16.30 24.27 -22.65
CA ASP A 796 15.37 23.72 -23.64
C ASP A 796 13.93 23.56 -23.11
N ALA A 797 13.01 23.13 -23.98
CA ALA A 797 11.62 22.93 -23.66
C ALA A 797 11.03 21.74 -24.44
N GLY A 798 10.07 21.03 -23.84
CA GLY A 798 9.45 19.87 -24.46
C GLY A 798 8.99 18.81 -23.46
N PRO A 799 9.11 17.51 -23.79
CA PRO A 799 8.89 16.41 -22.86
C PRO A 799 9.83 16.53 -21.67
N ASN A 800 9.29 16.61 -20.45
CA ASN A 800 10.05 16.87 -19.23
C ASN A 800 11.04 18.06 -19.36
N ASP A 801 10.65 19.11 -20.11
CA ASP A 801 11.49 20.28 -20.42
C ASP A 801 12.91 19.95 -20.95
N LEU A 802 13.12 18.71 -21.44
CA LEU A 802 14.39 18.07 -21.78
C LEU A 802 15.46 18.06 -20.66
N GLN A 803 15.04 17.82 -19.41
CA GLN A 803 15.95 17.71 -18.25
C GLN A 803 17.26 16.97 -18.57
N ASN A 804 18.38 17.69 -18.47
CA ASN A 804 19.75 17.20 -18.60
C ASN A 804 20.02 16.00 -17.67
N PHE A 805 20.82 15.04 -18.13
CA PHE A 805 21.21 13.85 -17.35
C PHE A 805 22.55 14.04 -16.62
N PRO A 806 22.84 13.24 -15.56
CA PRO A 806 24.09 13.31 -14.83
C PRO A 806 25.26 12.73 -15.63
N VAL A 807 26.33 13.52 -15.82
CA VAL A 807 27.57 13.04 -16.46
C VAL A 807 28.45 12.38 -15.41
N ILE A 808 28.45 11.04 -15.39
CA ILE A 808 29.36 10.24 -14.56
C ILE A 808 30.78 10.34 -15.16
N VAL A 809 31.74 10.74 -14.35
CA VAL A 809 33.17 10.88 -14.73
C VAL A 809 33.99 9.68 -14.27
N THR A 810 33.71 9.13 -13.08
CA THR A 810 34.25 7.83 -12.64
C THR A 810 33.24 7.03 -11.83
N ALA A 811 33.34 5.70 -11.90
CA ALA A 811 32.63 4.76 -11.04
C ALA A 811 33.64 3.72 -10.53
N VAL A 812 33.96 3.78 -9.23
CA VAL A 812 35.10 3.08 -8.61
C VAL A 812 34.60 2.15 -7.51
N GLN A 813 34.73 0.84 -7.74
CA GLN A 813 34.37 -0.18 -6.77
C GLN A 813 35.50 -0.37 -5.75
N ARG A 814 35.31 0.12 -4.53
CA ARG A 814 36.18 -0.14 -3.38
C ARG A 814 35.58 -1.26 -2.51
N PRO A 815 36.35 -1.80 -1.53
CA PRO A 815 35.81 -2.76 -0.57
C PRO A 815 34.53 -2.23 0.09
N ASN A 816 33.46 -3.01 -0.05
CA ASN A 816 32.10 -2.78 0.45
C ASN A 816 31.41 -1.46 0.01
N ARG A 817 31.93 -0.74 -0.98
CA ARG A 817 31.36 0.55 -1.42
C ARG A 817 31.69 0.90 -2.87
N LEU A 818 30.71 1.39 -3.61
CA LEU A 818 30.85 1.93 -4.95
C LEU A 818 30.87 3.46 -4.86
N VAL A 819 31.94 4.09 -5.37
CA VAL A 819 32.15 5.54 -5.31
C VAL A 819 31.99 6.12 -6.72
N PHE A 820 31.14 7.14 -6.86
CA PHE A 820 30.92 7.84 -8.13
C PHE A 820 31.44 9.27 -8.03
N THR A 821 32.03 9.79 -9.09
CA THR A 821 32.23 11.23 -9.28
C THR A 821 31.59 11.67 -10.59
N GLY A 822 31.04 12.87 -10.64
CA GLY A 822 30.38 13.38 -11.82
C GLY A 822 30.01 14.86 -11.73
N ILE A 823 29.37 15.36 -12.79
CA ILE A 823 28.81 16.71 -12.85
C ILE A 823 27.35 16.66 -13.33
N LEU A 824 26.56 17.63 -12.92
CA LEU A 824 25.22 17.87 -13.43
C LEU A 824 25.07 19.35 -13.76
N ASP A 825 24.77 19.66 -15.02
CA ASP A 825 24.39 20.99 -15.47
C ASP A 825 22.87 21.03 -15.62
N THR A 826 22.17 21.86 -14.83
CA THR A 826 20.72 22.04 -14.90
C THR A 826 20.29 23.28 -14.10
N ARG A 827 19.00 23.63 -14.21
CA ARG A 827 18.30 24.71 -13.51
C ARG A 827 18.57 24.67 -12.01
N ALA A 828 18.59 25.84 -11.38
CA ALA A 828 18.93 25.97 -9.96
C ALA A 828 17.86 25.35 -9.05
N GLY A 829 18.23 24.31 -8.29
CA GLY A 829 17.31 23.57 -7.43
C GLY A 829 18.00 22.43 -6.69
N ASP A 830 17.23 21.66 -5.91
CA ASP A 830 17.67 20.39 -5.36
C ASP A 830 17.16 19.26 -6.28
N VAL A 831 18.08 18.51 -6.88
CA VAL A 831 17.81 17.56 -7.97
C VAL A 831 18.15 16.15 -7.49
N ARG A 832 17.23 15.19 -7.66
CA ARG A 832 17.47 13.79 -7.33
C ARG A 832 18.28 13.13 -8.45
N VAL A 833 19.38 12.48 -8.11
CA VAL A 833 20.20 11.69 -9.04
C VAL A 833 20.10 10.22 -8.64
N GLU A 834 19.55 9.39 -9.52
CA GLU A 834 19.41 7.94 -9.31
C GLU A 834 20.47 7.17 -10.08
N PHE A 835 21.11 6.17 -9.47
CA PHE A 835 22.15 5.36 -10.09
C PHE A 835 21.68 3.92 -10.35
N PHE A 836 22.09 3.35 -11.48
CA PHE A 836 21.74 1.99 -11.88
C PHE A 836 22.97 1.23 -12.37
N ALA A 837 23.03 -0.07 -12.13
CA ALA A 837 23.97 -0.99 -12.74
C ALA A 837 23.31 -1.77 -13.88
N ASN A 838 24.10 -2.10 -14.90
CA ASN A 838 23.73 -2.87 -16.08
C ASN A 838 24.78 -3.95 -16.37
N SER A 839 24.34 -5.14 -16.74
CA SER A 839 25.21 -6.27 -17.13
C SER A 839 25.98 -6.02 -18.44
N ALA A 840 25.45 -5.16 -19.30
CA ALA A 840 26.10 -4.66 -20.51
C ALA A 840 25.71 -3.20 -20.77
N CYS A 841 26.49 -2.49 -21.56
CA CYS A 841 26.05 -1.22 -22.12
C CYS A 841 25.10 -1.45 -23.31
N HIS A 842 24.02 -0.68 -23.40
CA HIS A 842 23.08 -0.70 -24.52
C HIS A 842 23.73 -0.15 -25.81
N ALA A 843 23.23 -0.57 -26.97
CA ALA A 843 23.87 -0.37 -28.28
C ALA A 843 24.01 1.09 -28.73
N SER A 844 23.26 2.04 -28.14
CA SER A 844 23.40 3.47 -28.40
C SER A 844 24.56 4.15 -27.63
N GLY A 845 25.18 3.46 -26.67
CA GLY A 845 26.15 4.05 -25.72
C GLY A 845 25.49 4.80 -24.54
N PHE A 846 24.22 5.15 -24.67
CA PHE A 846 23.35 5.56 -23.58
C PHE A 846 22.68 4.30 -23.02
N GLY A 847 22.87 4.05 -21.74
CA GLY A 847 22.49 2.78 -21.14
C GLY A 847 21.01 2.71 -20.76
N GLU A 848 20.68 1.67 -20.00
CA GLU A 848 19.36 1.50 -19.37
C GLU A 848 19.56 1.47 -17.84
N GLY A 849 18.65 0.85 -17.08
CA GLY A 849 18.74 0.69 -15.64
C GLY A 849 18.29 -0.69 -15.15
N GLU A 850 19.07 -1.74 -15.46
CA GLU A 850 18.78 -3.14 -15.09
C GLU A 850 18.68 -3.38 -13.57
N ARG A 851 19.42 -2.62 -12.76
CA ARG A 851 19.38 -2.73 -11.30
C ARG A 851 19.64 -1.39 -10.63
N PHE A 852 18.63 -0.84 -9.95
CA PHE A 852 18.79 0.33 -9.08
C PHE A 852 19.85 0.08 -7.99
N LEU A 853 20.69 1.10 -7.74
CA LEU A 853 21.80 1.06 -6.78
C LEU A 853 21.57 1.96 -5.56
N GLY A 854 20.70 2.97 -5.70
CA GLY A 854 20.52 4.06 -4.75
C GLY A 854 20.48 5.42 -5.44
N ALA A 855 20.19 6.46 -4.67
CA ALA A 855 20.08 7.84 -5.15
C ALA A 855 20.78 8.82 -4.20
N ILE A 856 21.05 10.03 -4.70
CA ILE A 856 21.48 11.19 -3.90
C ILE A 856 20.67 12.44 -4.29
N THR A 857 20.73 13.48 -3.47
CA THR A 857 20.29 14.83 -3.86
C THR A 857 21.51 15.69 -4.20
N VAL A 858 21.51 16.32 -5.36
CA VAL A 858 22.53 17.26 -5.83
C VAL A 858 21.90 18.65 -5.89
N ARG A 859 22.51 19.65 -5.23
CA ARG A 859 22.07 21.05 -5.37
C ARG A 859 22.68 21.65 -6.63
N ALA A 860 21.85 21.82 -7.65
CA ALA A 860 22.21 22.46 -8.92
C ALA A 860 22.35 23.98 -8.77
N THR A 861 23.26 24.56 -9.56
CA THR A 861 23.61 25.99 -9.52
C THR A 861 22.77 26.86 -10.44
N GLY A 862 22.21 26.30 -11.52
CA GLY A 862 21.65 27.09 -12.64
C GLY A 862 22.70 27.88 -13.43
N ASP A 863 23.98 27.53 -13.30
CA ASP A 863 25.10 28.19 -13.97
C ASP A 863 25.90 27.18 -14.80
N ALA A 864 25.67 27.19 -16.12
CA ALA A 864 26.35 26.34 -17.08
C ALA A 864 27.89 26.50 -17.11
N SER A 865 28.41 27.61 -16.60
CA SER A 865 29.87 27.82 -16.47
C SER A 865 30.45 27.20 -15.20
N ASN A 866 29.59 26.77 -14.27
CA ASN A 866 29.93 26.14 -12.99
C ASN A 866 28.88 25.06 -12.64
N PRO A 867 28.80 23.96 -13.41
CA PRO A 867 27.85 22.87 -13.16
C PRO A 867 28.13 22.17 -11.83
N ALA A 868 27.09 21.59 -11.24
CA ALA A 868 27.17 21.00 -9.91
C ALA A 868 27.97 19.68 -9.91
N ALA A 869 29.20 19.74 -9.42
CA ALA A 869 30.02 18.56 -9.18
C ALA A 869 29.49 17.76 -7.98
N PHE A 870 29.37 16.44 -8.13
CA PHE A 870 28.90 15.54 -7.09
C PHE A 870 29.89 14.39 -6.82
N THR A 871 29.77 13.81 -5.62
CA THR A 871 30.44 12.55 -5.27
C THR A 871 29.47 11.70 -4.46
N ALA A 872 29.14 10.52 -4.97
CA ALA A 872 28.27 9.56 -4.29
C ALA A 872 29.11 8.41 -3.71
N THR A 873 28.66 7.80 -2.62
CA THR A 873 29.25 6.56 -2.09
C THR A 873 28.10 5.68 -1.61
N LEU A 874 27.85 4.59 -2.35
CA LEU A 874 26.76 3.65 -2.10
C LEU A 874 27.33 2.33 -1.53
N PRO A 875 26.69 1.70 -0.52
CA PRO A 875 27.17 0.49 0.13
C PRO A 875 26.88 -0.78 -0.69
N VAL A 876 27.21 -0.75 -1.98
CA VAL A 876 26.82 -1.74 -2.99
C VAL A 876 28.04 -2.27 -3.77
N THR A 877 27.82 -3.36 -4.50
CA THR A 877 28.81 -3.95 -5.43
C THR A 877 28.30 -3.98 -6.86
N ALA A 878 29.18 -3.71 -7.82
CA ALA A 878 28.94 -3.70 -9.26
C ALA A 878 30.21 -4.06 -10.08
N PHE A 879 31.06 -4.97 -9.56
CA PHE A 879 32.26 -5.45 -10.25
C PHE A 879 31.94 -5.97 -11.66
N GLY A 880 32.72 -5.55 -12.66
CA GLY A 880 32.52 -5.96 -14.06
C GLY A 880 31.21 -5.50 -14.71
N GLN A 881 30.48 -4.55 -14.10
CA GLN A 881 29.24 -3.99 -14.64
C GLN A 881 29.44 -2.58 -15.21
N PHE A 882 28.44 -2.10 -15.93
CA PHE A 882 28.33 -0.70 -16.35
C PHE A 882 27.36 0.05 -15.43
N VAL A 883 27.55 1.36 -15.28
CA VAL A 883 26.60 2.23 -14.56
C VAL A 883 26.08 3.35 -15.44
N THR A 884 24.86 3.78 -15.10
CA THR A 884 24.13 4.92 -15.66
C THR A 884 23.48 5.70 -14.53
N ALA A 885 22.98 6.90 -14.85
CA ALA A 885 22.14 7.66 -13.93
C ALA A 885 21.04 8.44 -14.65
N THR A 886 19.99 8.79 -13.92
CA THR A 886 18.97 9.79 -14.31
C THR A 886 18.99 10.96 -13.33
N ALA A 887 18.48 12.12 -13.75
CA ALA A 887 18.23 13.29 -12.91
C ALA A 887 16.73 13.60 -12.89
N THR A 888 16.19 13.97 -11.73
CA THR A 888 14.81 14.48 -11.58
C THR A 888 14.82 15.80 -10.82
N ASP A 889 14.33 16.87 -11.44
CA ASP A 889 14.24 18.21 -10.83
C ASP A 889 13.10 18.32 -9.79
N ALA A 890 12.96 19.50 -9.17
CA ALA A 890 11.94 19.74 -8.15
C ALA A 890 10.51 19.73 -8.74
N GLU A 891 10.36 20.26 -9.96
CA GLU A 891 9.14 20.27 -10.76
C GLU A 891 8.68 18.84 -11.12
N GLY A 892 9.61 17.90 -11.27
CA GLY A 892 9.42 16.48 -11.52
C GLY A 892 9.84 16.01 -12.90
N ASN A 893 10.45 16.87 -13.70
CA ASN A 893 11.02 16.52 -14.98
C ASN A 893 12.15 15.49 -14.74
N THR A 894 12.02 14.29 -15.30
CA THR A 894 13.10 13.29 -15.26
C THR A 894 13.78 13.18 -16.61
N SER A 895 15.11 13.13 -16.58
CA SER A 895 15.99 12.94 -17.74
C SER A 895 15.89 11.52 -18.33
N GLU A 896 16.51 11.34 -19.48
CA GLU A 896 16.92 10.02 -19.97
C GLU A 896 18.06 9.43 -19.11
N PHE A 897 18.43 8.17 -19.39
CA PHE A 897 19.64 7.57 -18.84
C PHE A 897 20.90 8.19 -19.47
N SER A 898 21.88 8.50 -18.63
CA SER A 898 23.18 8.98 -19.10
C SER A 898 24.01 7.92 -19.84
N ALA A 899 25.10 8.38 -20.47
CA ALA A 899 26.09 7.52 -21.13
C ALA A 899 26.66 6.46 -20.16
N CYS A 900 26.81 5.23 -20.64
CA CYS A 900 27.25 4.12 -19.82
C CYS A 900 28.74 4.26 -19.42
N VAL A 901 29.05 4.08 -18.14
CA VAL A 901 30.44 4.10 -17.62
C VAL A 901 30.78 2.73 -17.04
N PRO A 902 31.89 2.08 -17.45
CA PRO A 902 32.33 0.83 -16.84
C PRO A 902 32.78 1.06 -15.39
N VAL A 903 32.42 0.16 -14.49
CA VAL A 903 32.88 0.18 -13.10
C VAL A 903 34.31 -0.36 -13.04
N ASN A 904 35.20 0.42 -12.43
CA ASN A 904 36.60 0.08 -12.21
C ASN A 904 36.79 -0.38 -10.77
N ALA A 905 37.29 -1.59 -10.54
CA ALA A 905 37.75 -2.00 -9.22
C ALA A 905 38.91 -1.12 -8.75
N ALA A 906 38.97 -0.77 -7.47
CA ALA A 906 40.20 -0.25 -6.89
C ALA A 906 41.14 -1.43 -6.58
N PRO A 907 42.43 -1.35 -6.92
CA PRO A 907 43.37 -2.41 -6.61
C PRO A 907 43.57 -2.53 -5.10
N ILE A 908 43.93 -3.74 -4.66
CA ILE A 908 44.10 -4.09 -3.25
C ILE A 908 45.59 -4.15 -2.95
N ALA A 909 46.06 -3.28 -2.05
CA ALA A 909 47.39 -3.38 -1.46
C ALA A 909 47.42 -4.50 -0.41
N GLU A 910 48.46 -5.34 -0.44
CA GLU A 910 48.82 -6.26 0.62
C GLU A 910 50.32 -6.10 0.89
N ALA A 911 50.67 -5.41 1.99
CA ALA A 911 52.03 -5.01 2.36
C ALA A 911 52.85 -6.13 3.06
N GLY A 912 52.19 -7.26 3.32
CA GLY A 912 52.73 -8.38 4.10
C GLY A 912 52.60 -8.19 5.61
N PRO A 913 52.80 -9.26 6.40
CA PRO A 913 52.57 -9.25 7.85
C PRO A 913 53.65 -8.47 8.63
N ASP A 914 53.25 -7.93 9.79
CA ASP A 914 54.14 -7.38 10.84
C ASP A 914 55.29 -8.35 11.18
N ARG A 915 56.49 -7.81 11.41
CA ARG A 915 57.70 -8.60 11.66
C ARG A 915 58.52 -8.08 12.84
N LEU A 916 59.10 -9.00 13.61
CA LEU A 916 60.18 -8.73 14.56
C LEU A 916 61.51 -9.02 13.87
N VAL A 917 62.45 -8.07 13.86
CA VAL A 917 63.74 -8.21 13.15
C VAL A 917 64.89 -7.60 13.94
N ASP A 918 66.04 -8.28 13.98
CA ASP A 918 67.25 -7.85 14.66
C ASP A 918 67.89 -6.61 14.00
N GLU A 919 68.41 -5.68 14.81
CA GLU A 919 69.08 -4.48 14.32
C GLU A 919 70.37 -4.77 13.49
N GLY A 920 70.53 -4.02 12.40
CA GLY A 920 71.57 -4.25 11.39
C GLY A 920 71.27 -5.32 10.35
N THR A 921 70.07 -5.93 10.37
CA THR A 921 69.64 -6.94 9.38
C THR A 921 69.00 -6.28 8.15
N GLU A 922 69.18 -6.84 6.96
CA GLU A 922 68.41 -6.43 5.77
C GLU A 922 66.98 -6.98 5.82
N VAL A 923 66.00 -6.11 5.57
CA VAL A 923 64.58 -6.44 5.42
C VAL A 923 64.15 -6.18 3.99
N VAL A 924 63.58 -7.22 3.38
CA VAL A 924 62.73 -7.11 2.20
C VAL A 924 61.29 -6.89 2.69
N LEU A 925 60.63 -5.81 2.26
CA LEU A 925 59.17 -5.69 2.36
C LEU A 925 58.57 -6.42 1.15
N ASP A 926 57.37 -7.01 1.27
CA ASP A 926 56.83 -7.87 0.21
C ASP A 926 55.39 -7.49 -0.13
N GLY A 927 55.24 -6.72 -1.21
CA GLY A 927 53.95 -6.29 -1.74
C GLY A 927 53.34 -7.27 -2.73
N THR A 928 53.99 -8.39 -3.05
CA THR A 928 53.66 -9.23 -4.22
C THR A 928 52.30 -9.93 -4.19
N ALA A 929 51.62 -9.94 -3.04
CA ALA A 929 50.24 -10.43 -2.92
C ALA A 929 49.18 -9.39 -3.32
N SER A 930 49.56 -8.11 -3.44
CA SER A 930 48.73 -7.03 -3.96
C SER A 930 48.23 -7.37 -5.38
N ARG A 931 46.98 -7.01 -5.68
CA ARG A 931 46.33 -7.38 -6.94
C ARG A 931 45.20 -6.42 -7.29
N ASP A 932 44.91 -6.31 -8.58
CA ASP A 932 43.68 -5.69 -9.04
C ASP A 932 42.54 -6.72 -9.18
N PRO A 933 41.29 -6.42 -8.76
CA PRO A 933 40.15 -7.35 -8.91
C PRO A 933 39.63 -7.54 -10.35
N ASP A 934 39.76 -6.55 -11.23
CA ASP A 934 39.39 -6.67 -12.65
C ASP A 934 40.54 -7.31 -13.47
N GLY A 935 41.75 -7.28 -12.92
CA GLY A 935 42.95 -7.95 -13.44
C GLY A 935 43.94 -7.00 -14.11
N ASP A 936 43.78 -5.69 -13.94
CA ASP A 936 44.66 -4.70 -14.58
C ASP A 936 46.08 -4.66 -13.94
N PRO A 937 47.12 -4.24 -14.71
CA PRO A 937 48.50 -4.23 -14.21
C PRO A 937 48.74 -3.16 -13.14
N ILE A 938 49.17 -3.57 -11.95
CA ILE A 938 49.43 -2.65 -10.83
C ILE A 938 50.87 -2.12 -10.74
N THR A 939 50.99 -0.89 -10.27
CA THR A 939 52.22 -0.21 -9.84
C THR A 939 52.26 -0.06 -8.33
N PHE A 940 53.45 0.10 -7.74
CA PHE A 940 53.66 0.09 -6.28
C PHE A 940 54.25 1.43 -5.81
N ARG A 941 53.84 1.91 -4.63
CA ARG A 941 54.44 3.05 -3.94
C ARG A 941 54.57 2.77 -2.45
N TRP A 942 55.82 2.62 -1.99
CA TRP A 942 56.18 2.46 -0.59
C TRP A 942 56.57 3.79 0.07
N ARG A 943 56.09 4.03 1.29
CA ARG A 943 56.44 5.18 2.12
C ARG A 943 56.70 4.75 3.56
N GLN A 944 57.78 5.24 4.19
CA GLN A 944 57.92 5.13 5.64
C GLN A 944 57.04 6.19 6.32
N VAL A 945 56.16 5.76 7.22
CA VAL A 945 55.21 6.63 7.95
C VAL A 945 55.73 6.97 9.36
N SER A 946 56.44 6.05 10.02
CA SER A 946 57.01 6.31 11.35
C SER A 946 58.27 5.49 11.65
N GLY A 947 58.95 5.85 12.74
CA GLY A 947 60.19 5.22 13.22
C GLY A 947 61.45 5.99 12.81
N PRO A 948 62.64 5.49 13.18
CA PRO A 948 63.91 6.03 12.69
C PRO A 948 63.98 5.90 11.16
N ALA A 949 64.38 6.97 10.47
CA ALA A 949 64.35 7.02 9.01
C ALA A 949 65.32 6.02 8.36
N VAL A 950 64.86 5.33 7.31
CA VAL A 950 65.66 4.42 6.48
C VAL A 950 65.53 4.74 4.99
N THR A 951 66.56 4.38 4.22
CA THR A 951 66.52 4.46 2.76
C THR A 951 66.03 3.13 2.18
N LEU A 952 64.91 3.13 1.47
CA LEU A 952 64.46 2.01 0.64
C LEU A 952 65.28 1.93 -0.64
N SER A 953 65.61 0.71 -1.10
CA SER A 953 66.42 0.48 -2.31
C SER A 953 65.77 1.00 -3.59
N ASP A 954 64.45 0.83 -3.69
CA ASP A 954 63.59 1.34 -4.75
C ASP A 954 62.14 1.36 -4.19
N PRO A 955 61.59 2.52 -3.81
CA PRO A 955 60.23 2.61 -3.26
C PRO A 955 59.11 2.32 -4.28
N THR A 956 59.43 2.10 -5.56
CA THR A 956 58.46 1.68 -6.59
C THR A 956 58.53 0.19 -6.94
N SER A 957 59.44 -0.56 -6.33
CA SER A 957 59.52 -2.02 -6.45
C SER A 957 58.39 -2.71 -5.67
N PRO A 958 57.86 -3.88 -6.13
CA PRO A 958 57.04 -4.75 -5.30
C PRO A 958 57.79 -5.33 -4.09
N GLN A 959 59.13 -5.36 -4.12
CA GLN A 959 59.98 -5.93 -3.05
C GLN A 959 61.17 -5.01 -2.71
N PRO A 960 60.95 -3.84 -2.08
CA PRO A 960 62.02 -2.93 -1.68
C PRO A 960 62.82 -3.48 -0.50
N ARG A 961 64.08 -3.05 -0.39
CA ARG A 961 65.02 -3.46 0.66
C ARG A 961 65.48 -2.28 1.50
N PHE A 962 65.70 -2.50 2.78
CA PHE A 962 66.42 -1.58 3.66
C PHE A 962 67.18 -2.34 4.76
N VAL A 963 68.11 -1.68 5.45
CA VAL A 963 68.79 -2.24 6.63
C VAL A 963 68.16 -1.67 7.90
N VAL A 964 67.75 -2.52 8.84
CA VAL A 964 67.19 -2.10 10.12
C VAL A 964 68.23 -1.26 10.88
N PRO A 965 67.92 -0.01 11.26
CA PRO A 965 68.90 0.88 11.88
C PRO A 965 69.30 0.36 13.26
N ILE A 966 70.58 0.54 13.61
CA ILE A 966 71.07 0.31 14.97
C ILE A 966 70.45 1.37 15.88
N VAL A 967 69.83 0.95 16.97
CA VAL A 967 69.02 1.84 17.82
C VAL A 967 69.80 2.24 19.07
N ASP A 968 69.87 3.55 19.33
CA ASP A 968 70.49 4.09 20.55
C ASP A 968 69.86 3.44 21.81
N PRO A 969 70.66 2.85 22.71
CA PRO A 969 70.22 2.32 24.01
C PRO A 969 69.29 3.24 24.81
N ALA A 970 69.47 4.56 24.71
CA ALA A 970 68.68 5.56 25.43
C ALA A 970 67.23 5.70 24.94
N VAL A 971 66.91 5.22 23.73
CA VAL A 971 65.52 5.19 23.24
C VAL A 971 64.77 4.05 23.93
N PRO A 972 63.57 4.26 24.53
CA PRO A 972 62.82 3.17 25.13
C PRO A 972 62.29 2.17 24.07
N PRO A 973 62.27 0.86 24.34
CA PRO A 973 61.61 -0.14 23.48
C PRO A 973 60.09 -0.21 23.73
N PRO A 974 59.30 -0.75 22.78
CA PRO A 974 59.69 -1.24 21.46
C PRO A 974 59.87 -0.09 20.45
N VAL A 975 60.92 -0.18 19.62
CA VAL A 975 61.06 0.71 18.46
C VAL A 975 60.45 0.03 17.25
N ARG A 976 59.63 0.78 16.51
CA ARG A 976 58.87 0.33 15.35
C ARG A 976 59.19 1.22 14.15
N LEU A 977 59.36 0.63 12.98
CA LEU A 977 59.31 1.30 11.69
C LEU A 977 58.00 0.89 11.03
N THR A 978 57.17 1.87 10.64
CA THR A 978 55.92 1.61 9.94
C THR A 978 56.09 2.00 8.48
N PHE A 979 55.81 1.07 7.58
CA PHE A 979 55.78 1.31 6.14
C PHE A 979 54.35 1.17 5.63
N GLU A 980 54.03 2.00 4.65
CA GLU A 980 52.76 2.06 3.95
C GLU A 980 52.98 1.64 2.50
N LEU A 981 52.13 0.76 2.00
CA LEU A 981 52.01 0.43 0.59
C LEU A 981 50.70 0.99 0.05
N ILE A 982 50.79 1.70 -1.06
CA ILE A 982 49.67 2.02 -1.94
C ILE A 982 50.00 1.45 -3.32
N VAL A 983 49.01 0.85 -3.98
CA VAL A 983 49.13 0.35 -5.36
C VAL A 983 48.16 1.07 -6.29
N SER A 984 48.46 1.11 -7.59
CA SER A 984 47.60 1.74 -8.60
C SER A 984 47.59 0.98 -9.92
N ASP A 985 46.41 0.78 -10.48
CA ASP A 985 46.09 0.25 -11.82
C ASP A 985 46.36 1.27 -12.96
N GLY A 986 46.76 2.50 -12.61
CA GLY A 986 46.91 3.61 -13.55
C GLY A 986 45.65 4.46 -13.75
N ARG A 987 44.51 4.14 -13.10
CA ARG A 987 43.29 4.97 -13.08
C ARG A 987 42.97 5.48 -11.67
N VAL A 988 43.20 4.67 -10.63
CA VAL A 988 42.93 4.98 -9.22
C VAL A 988 44.03 4.44 -8.28
N GLU A 989 44.11 4.97 -7.07
CA GLU A 989 44.96 4.40 -6.00
C GLU A 989 44.15 3.50 -5.06
N SER A 990 44.79 2.45 -4.53
CA SER A 990 44.23 1.57 -3.51
C SER A 990 43.87 2.32 -2.21
N ASP A 991 43.07 1.70 -1.35
CA ASP A 991 43.16 2.04 0.08
C ASP A 991 44.57 1.59 0.57
N PRO A 992 45.25 2.31 1.49
CA PRO A 992 46.61 1.97 1.92
C PRO A 992 46.64 0.74 2.86
N ASP A 993 47.68 -0.09 2.72
CA ASP A 993 48.00 -1.15 3.69
C ASP A 993 49.31 -0.85 4.44
N LEU A 994 49.45 -1.36 5.67
CA LEU A 994 50.54 -1.03 6.59
C LEU A 994 51.27 -2.28 7.08
N VAL A 995 52.61 -2.23 7.08
CA VAL A 995 53.47 -3.25 7.68
C VAL A 995 54.41 -2.62 8.71
N VAL A 996 54.44 -3.19 9.91
CA VAL A 996 55.27 -2.71 11.02
C VAL A 996 56.44 -3.65 11.29
N ILE A 997 57.64 -3.10 11.16
CA ILE A 997 58.90 -3.76 11.52
C ILE A 997 59.28 -3.34 12.94
N THR A 998 59.11 -4.25 13.89
CA THR A 998 59.55 -4.06 15.28
C THR A 998 61.03 -4.45 15.40
N VAL A 999 61.85 -3.54 15.93
CA VAL A 999 63.29 -3.76 16.09
C VAL A 999 63.57 -4.57 17.35
N ASN A 1000 64.11 -5.77 17.16
CA ASN A 1000 64.76 -6.51 18.24
C ASN A 1000 66.20 -5.98 18.40
N ARG A 1001 66.58 -5.62 19.63
CA ARG A 1001 67.91 -5.06 19.91
C ARG A 1001 68.84 -6.13 20.45
N ARG A 1002 70.13 -5.94 20.23
CA ARG A 1002 71.19 -6.78 20.79
C ARG A 1002 71.24 -6.58 22.31
N PRO A 1003 71.39 -7.66 23.11
CA PRO A 1003 71.58 -7.53 24.55
C PRO A 1003 72.81 -6.68 24.88
N ILE A 1004 72.63 -5.67 25.73
CA ILE A 1004 73.72 -4.85 26.24
C ILE A 1004 74.30 -5.55 27.48
N ALA A 1005 75.56 -5.95 27.41
CA ALA A 1005 76.26 -6.54 28.53
C ALA A 1005 76.82 -5.43 29.45
N ASP A 1006 76.12 -5.15 30.55
CA ASP A 1006 76.67 -4.39 31.67
C ASP A 1006 77.46 -5.35 32.58
N ALA A 1007 78.77 -5.13 32.71
CA ALA A 1007 79.65 -5.91 33.59
C ALA A 1007 79.67 -5.36 35.03
N GLY A 1008 78.94 -4.29 35.31
CA GLY A 1008 79.10 -3.45 36.49
C GLY A 1008 80.29 -2.49 36.35
N SER A 1009 80.52 -1.70 37.40
CA SER A 1009 81.71 -0.85 37.49
C SER A 1009 82.98 -1.65 37.79
N ASP A 1010 84.12 -1.21 37.24
CA ASP A 1010 85.43 -1.84 37.42
C ASP A 1010 85.73 -2.16 38.90
N GLN A 1011 85.78 -3.44 39.23
CA GLN A 1011 86.17 -3.91 40.55
C GLN A 1011 87.69 -3.95 40.67
N LYS A 1012 88.26 -3.21 41.62
CA LYS A 1012 89.66 -3.42 42.03
C LYS A 1012 89.76 -4.66 42.91
N VAL A 1013 90.56 -5.61 42.46
CA VAL A 1013 90.93 -6.86 43.14
C VAL A 1013 92.31 -6.71 43.77
#